data_AF-A0A8H7DQZ6-F1
#
_entry.id   AF-A0A8H7DQZ6-F1
#
_cell.length_a   1.000
_cell.length_b   1.000
_cell.length_c   1.000
_cell.angle_alpha   90.00
_cell.angle_beta   90.00
_cell.angle_gamma   90.00
#
_symmetry.space_group_name_H-M   'P 1'
#
loop_
_entity.id
_entity.type
_entity.pdbx_description
1 polymer ?
#
loop_
_entity_poly.entity_id
_entity_poly.type
_entity_poly.pdbx_seq_one_letter_code
_entity_poly.pdbx_strand_id
1 'polypeptide(L)'
;MALTAEQVKRNPELLSQNRSKSTFGYLDGVFGGVLFDGQAFVTTPNADELPEPILGLIIPVRLRQDGRFGPEDPFQRPQMYVSQHPHLACIRRPPIDRFNTNDIMFFNPSADTHFLALHSSRLGLLHPNYVSRLRLPSIALAQRYYAFMESRKDLENSYARKHFNGHVTQLKIWIARLENTKAAWADILFSVTQAQRHYLELEAFLEYMQVRQPLMNSPDYGEIKRPAANFIGAFTNKVVVVEEFAKAGVPVWLIRPIKEFNELTRIDAVVTPTPPEDSSIELQPWRGHKTLAWNRGADDPQRHNNLMLFGREFLAYTDFGRTSAVRDTIESPPAVPSLGDDFSAGPSRGPPTSRNHKVTQAPTKPRLHLHPTDVVHFKPNPHPMMPLMMEAWAYGLSTVTINANNVSPQYAEGDNAFIFPPPSVFLPPQTDGDLKPRQLKILHAFIRHYDILLLRMSPRNSPTSIPRGKWHRILAPERRNQKPTPVNDLQPPSKKPKSDIPSQRPPELYTLLVQWTDQLDPDNAHRNETLAWAGEHLPLDRWPHVRVTERILYEINEINLRWEFRMLDKRMTVDTAPQDAHDDLVTQCFPSSSFASDAGGDHMSVKYTTAWRGLSNPIDKQRRKYVLALSRVLAEWKGCPEEIVAASKEKAIDMDLISLERACASFYCRQFFYFFARAPSVPLRTSIDPTIYIMP
;
A
#
# COMPACT_ATOMS: atom_id res chain seq x y z
N MET A 1 -57.64 15.04 -1.02
CA MET A 1 -57.49 14.65 -2.45
C MET A 1 -56.02 14.32 -2.68
N ALA A 2 -55.67 13.19 -3.30
CA ALA A 2 -54.27 12.81 -3.49
C ALA A 2 -53.61 13.70 -4.57
N LEU A 3 -52.39 14.17 -4.31
CA LEU A 3 -51.64 14.96 -5.29
C LEU A 3 -51.06 14.04 -6.38
N THR A 4 -51.21 14.46 -7.64
CA THR A 4 -50.60 13.77 -8.79
C THR A 4 -49.21 14.33 -9.10
N ALA A 5 -48.36 13.52 -9.73
CA ALA A 5 -47.01 13.94 -10.11
C ALA A 5 -47.01 15.18 -11.02
N GLU A 6 -47.92 15.27 -11.98
CA GLU A 6 -48.02 16.47 -12.84
C GLU A 6 -48.39 17.74 -12.08
N GLN A 7 -49.30 17.66 -11.12
CA GLN A 7 -49.69 18.82 -10.30
C GLN A 7 -48.49 19.35 -9.50
N VAL A 8 -47.74 18.44 -8.87
CA VAL A 8 -46.60 18.78 -8.01
C VAL A 8 -45.37 19.21 -8.83
N LYS A 9 -45.17 18.64 -10.02
CA LYS A 9 -44.16 19.11 -10.98
C LYS A 9 -44.45 20.54 -11.48
N ARG A 10 -45.72 20.88 -11.73
CA ARG A 10 -46.13 22.23 -12.18
C ARG A 10 -46.17 23.24 -11.04
N ASN A 11 -46.50 22.82 -9.83
CA ASN A 11 -46.56 23.68 -8.65
C ASN A 11 -46.04 22.95 -7.38
N PRO A 12 -44.73 23.02 -7.11
CA PRO A 12 -44.12 22.41 -5.92
C PRO A 12 -44.72 22.88 -4.58
N GLU A 13 -45.24 24.11 -4.50
CA GLU A 13 -45.85 24.67 -3.29
C GLU A 13 -47.11 23.95 -2.82
N LEU A 14 -47.68 23.05 -3.63
CA LEU A 14 -48.74 22.14 -3.15
C LEU A 14 -48.28 21.27 -1.97
N LEU A 15 -46.98 21.07 -1.80
CA LEU A 15 -46.41 20.38 -0.63
C LEU A 15 -46.52 21.21 0.68
N SER A 16 -46.52 22.55 0.63
CA SER A 16 -46.65 23.41 1.83
C SER A 16 -48.10 23.71 2.25
N GLN A 17 -49.10 23.13 1.55
CA GLN A 17 -50.52 23.41 1.80
C GLN A 17 -50.98 23.12 3.26
N ASN A 18 -50.28 22.21 3.97
CA ASN A 18 -50.59 21.81 5.35
C ASN A 18 -49.74 22.55 6.41
N ARG A 19 -48.97 23.59 6.04
CA ARG A 19 -48.04 24.31 6.96
C ARG A 19 -48.68 24.87 8.24
N SER A 20 -50.01 25.05 8.25
CA SER A 20 -50.79 25.53 9.40
C SER A 20 -51.15 24.45 10.43
N LYS A 21 -50.86 23.17 10.16
CA LYS A 21 -51.08 22.05 11.12
C LYS A 21 -50.31 22.33 12.42
N SER A 22 -51.00 22.30 13.56
CA SER A 22 -50.43 22.68 14.85
C SER A 22 -49.37 21.72 15.39
N THR A 23 -49.48 20.42 15.07
CA THR A 23 -48.51 19.40 15.50
C THR A 23 -47.41 19.20 14.46
N PHE A 24 -46.18 19.00 14.95
CA PHE A 24 -45.01 18.67 14.15
C PHE A 24 -44.41 17.35 14.67
N GLY A 25 -44.24 16.35 13.80
CA GLY A 25 -43.64 15.04 14.11
C GLY A 25 -42.57 14.61 13.09
N TYR A 26 -42.05 13.39 13.23
CA TYR A 26 -40.95 12.87 12.40
C TYR A 26 -41.31 12.68 10.91
N LEU A 27 -42.60 12.64 10.56
CA LEU A 27 -43.08 12.61 9.17
C LEU A 27 -43.26 14.01 8.55
N ASP A 28 -43.11 15.07 9.33
CA ASP A 28 -43.25 16.46 8.89
C ASP A 28 -41.88 17.04 8.49
N GLY A 29 -41.87 18.09 7.68
CA GLY A 29 -40.67 18.75 7.17
C GLY A 29 -40.56 20.22 7.59
N VAL A 30 -39.38 20.65 8.04
CA VAL A 30 -39.03 22.09 8.01
C VAL A 30 -38.88 22.49 6.54
N PHE A 31 -38.10 21.69 5.83
CA PHE A 31 -37.97 21.76 4.38
C PHE A 31 -38.55 20.50 3.73
N GLY A 32 -39.21 20.71 2.61
CA GLY A 32 -39.59 19.67 1.66
C GLY A 32 -39.19 20.05 0.24
N GLY A 33 -39.06 19.05 -0.63
CA GLY A 33 -38.70 19.27 -2.02
C GLY A 33 -39.24 18.16 -2.92
N VAL A 34 -39.40 18.48 -4.20
CA VAL A 34 -39.94 17.57 -5.22
C VAL A 34 -38.79 16.79 -5.85
N LEU A 35 -38.99 15.50 -6.08
CA LEU A 35 -38.05 14.60 -6.74
C LEU A 35 -38.71 13.89 -7.94
N PHE A 36 -37.88 13.41 -8.87
CA PHE A 36 -38.29 12.56 -9.99
C PHE A 36 -39.51 13.08 -10.75
N ASP A 37 -39.46 14.33 -11.24
CA ASP A 37 -40.56 14.91 -12.02
C ASP A 37 -41.93 14.89 -11.30
N GLY A 38 -41.94 15.01 -9.97
CA GLY A 38 -43.15 14.99 -9.16
C GLY A 38 -43.58 13.61 -8.65
N GLN A 39 -42.90 12.53 -9.04
CA GLN A 39 -43.26 11.17 -8.61
C GLN A 39 -42.97 10.89 -7.13
N ALA A 40 -42.02 11.63 -6.54
CA ALA A 40 -41.68 11.54 -5.13
C ALA A 40 -41.45 12.93 -4.53
N PHE A 41 -41.40 12.97 -3.21
CA PHE A 41 -41.00 14.14 -2.43
C PHE A 41 -40.05 13.72 -1.31
N VAL A 42 -39.23 14.66 -0.86
CA VAL A 42 -38.32 14.49 0.27
C VAL A 42 -38.65 15.52 1.34
N THR A 43 -38.53 15.14 2.61
CA THR A 43 -38.78 16.01 3.77
C THR A 43 -37.73 15.82 4.85
N THR A 44 -37.29 16.88 5.52
CA THR A 44 -36.45 16.78 6.72
C THR A 44 -37.10 17.37 7.97
N PRO A 45 -37.22 16.60 9.07
CA PRO A 45 -37.77 17.11 10.32
C PRO A 45 -36.78 17.97 11.12
N ASN A 46 -35.48 17.93 10.82
CA ASN A 46 -34.44 18.51 11.68
C ASN A 46 -33.23 19.16 11.00
N ALA A 47 -33.02 18.97 9.69
CA ALA A 47 -31.93 19.60 8.96
C ALA A 47 -32.28 21.03 8.51
N ASP A 48 -31.23 21.83 8.36
CA ASP A 48 -31.21 23.23 7.91
C ASP A 48 -31.08 23.37 6.38
N GLU A 49 -30.75 22.27 5.69
CA GLU A 49 -30.54 22.21 4.24
C GLU A 49 -31.29 21.03 3.61
N LEU A 50 -31.54 21.11 2.30
CA LEU A 50 -32.14 20.04 1.51
C LEU A 50 -31.22 19.67 0.33
N PRO A 51 -30.26 18.75 0.51
CA PRO A 51 -29.45 18.26 -0.60
C PRO A 51 -30.28 17.35 -1.51
N GLU A 52 -29.92 17.31 -2.80
CA GLU A 52 -30.47 16.34 -3.74
C GLU A 52 -29.90 14.93 -3.47
N PRO A 53 -30.74 13.89 -3.34
CA PRO A 53 -30.31 12.52 -3.10
C PRO A 53 -29.75 11.84 -4.35
N ILE A 54 -28.65 11.09 -4.17
CA ILE A 54 -28.04 10.29 -5.25
C ILE A 54 -28.79 8.96 -5.35
N LEU A 55 -29.61 8.83 -6.40
CA LEU A 55 -30.53 7.72 -6.59
C LEU A 55 -30.37 7.11 -7.99
N GLY A 56 -30.39 5.78 -8.07
CA GLY A 56 -30.25 5.05 -9.32
C GLY A 56 -29.96 3.56 -9.10
N LEU A 57 -30.16 2.76 -10.15
CA LEU A 57 -29.82 1.32 -10.17
C LEU A 57 -28.32 1.06 -10.45
N ILE A 58 -27.65 2.03 -11.05
CA ILE A 58 -26.23 2.02 -11.39
C ILE A 58 -25.67 3.39 -10.99
N ILE A 59 -24.67 3.42 -10.11
CA ILE A 59 -24.06 4.66 -9.60
C ILE A 59 -22.56 4.61 -9.90
N PRO A 60 -22.05 5.42 -10.84
CA PRO A 60 -20.64 5.37 -11.22
C PRO A 60 -19.76 6.08 -10.17
N VAL A 61 -19.05 5.31 -9.35
CA VAL A 61 -18.11 5.84 -8.35
C VAL A 61 -16.79 6.21 -9.03
N ARG A 62 -16.38 7.48 -8.96
CA ARG A 62 -15.16 7.95 -9.66
C ARG A 62 -14.24 8.68 -8.72
N LEU A 63 -12.96 8.30 -8.73
CA LEU A 63 -11.91 9.11 -8.11
C LEU A 63 -11.83 10.47 -8.82
N ARG A 64 -11.86 11.56 -8.05
CA ARG A 64 -11.89 12.96 -8.48
C ARG A 64 -10.53 13.62 -8.24
N GLN A 65 -10.22 14.73 -8.91
CA GLN A 65 -8.91 15.39 -8.83
C GLN A 65 -8.46 15.79 -7.41
N ASP A 66 -9.37 15.92 -6.46
CA ASP A 66 -9.08 16.21 -5.05
C ASP A 66 -8.69 14.98 -4.21
N GLY A 67 -8.72 13.78 -4.79
CA GLY A 67 -8.47 12.49 -4.13
C GLY A 67 -9.71 11.81 -3.52
N ARG A 68 -10.89 12.44 -3.59
CA ARG A 68 -12.15 11.91 -3.08
C ARG A 68 -13.00 11.31 -4.19
N PHE A 69 -14.17 10.77 -3.85
CA PHE A 69 -15.07 10.15 -4.83
C PHE A 69 -16.16 11.08 -5.37
N GLY A 70 -16.25 12.31 -4.86
CA GLY A 70 -17.20 13.32 -5.33
C GLY A 70 -18.56 13.14 -4.66
N PRO A 71 -19.68 13.26 -5.39
CA PRO A 71 -21.01 13.12 -4.80
C PRO A 71 -21.21 11.77 -4.10
N GLU A 72 -20.63 10.70 -4.64
CA GLU A 72 -20.74 9.33 -4.13
C GLU A 72 -19.97 9.10 -2.80
N ASP A 73 -19.20 10.09 -2.34
CA ASP A 73 -18.34 10.00 -1.15
C ASP A 73 -19.14 10.35 0.14
N PRO A 74 -19.32 9.41 1.10
CA PRO A 74 -20.06 9.68 2.34
C PRO A 74 -19.39 10.72 3.26
N PHE A 75 -18.17 11.14 2.94
CA PHE A 75 -17.44 12.19 3.66
C PHE A 75 -17.67 13.58 3.04
N GLN A 76 -18.39 13.68 1.92
CA GLN A 76 -18.71 14.93 1.22
C GLN A 76 -20.20 15.27 1.19
N ARG A 77 -21.10 14.27 1.11
CA ARG A 77 -22.57 14.45 1.07
C ARG A 77 -23.34 13.33 1.76
N PRO A 78 -24.61 13.56 2.16
CA PRO A 78 -25.46 12.52 2.73
C PRO A 78 -25.72 11.40 1.72
N GLN A 79 -25.70 10.18 2.21
CA GLN A 79 -25.96 8.98 1.40
C GLN A 79 -27.28 8.32 1.83
N MET A 80 -27.77 7.38 1.02
CA MET A 80 -28.84 6.48 1.46
C MET A 80 -28.39 5.69 2.70
N TYR A 81 -29.27 5.60 3.69
CA TYR A 81 -29.03 4.88 4.93
C TYR A 81 -28.84 3.38 4.69
N VAL A 82 -27.75 2.84 5.24
CA VAL A 82 -27.42 1.41 5.22
C VAL A 82 -27.26 0.91 6.65
N SER A 83 -28.07 -0.06 7.05
CA SER A 83 -28.11 -0.56 8.44
C SER A 83 -26.83 -1.31 8.88
N GLN A 84 -25.95 -1.66 7.95
CA GLN A 84 -24.63 -2.24 8.22
C GLN A 84 -23.56 -1.17 8.52
N HIS A 85 -23.80 0.08 8.11
CA HIS A 85 -22.90 1.22 8.31
C HIS A 85 -23.67 2.46 8.83
N PRO A 86 -24.47 2.35 9.91
CA PRO A 86 -25.34 3.44 10.37
C PRO A 86 -24.54 4.65 10.90
N HIS A 87 -23.28 4.43 11.29
CA HIS A 87 -22.34 5.46 11.75
C HIS A 87 -21.94 6.46 10.67
N LEU A 88 -22.08 6.14 9.37
CA LEU A 88 -21.73 7.07 8.28
C LEU A 88 -22.53 8.38 8.34
N ALA A 89 -23.78 8.31 8.82
CA ALA A 89 -24.60 9.49 9.05
C ALA A 89 -24.05 10.43 10.15
N CYS A 90 -23.13 9.94 11.00
CA CYS A 90 -22.47 10.69 12.06
C CYS A 90 -21.08 11.23 11.67
N ILE A 91 -20.66 11.09 10.39
CA ILE A 91 -19.46 11.78 9.90
C ILE A 91 -19.68 13.29 10.03
N ARG A 92 -18.75 14.02 10.66
CA ARG A 92 -18.84 15.49 10.78
C ARG A 92 -18.87 16.15 9.41
N ARG A 93 -19.72 17.17 9.22
CA ARG A 93 -19.64 18.00 7.99
C ARG A 93 -18.33 18.80 8.00
N PRO A 94 -17.70 19.00 6.83
CA PRO A 94 -16.68 20.03 6.69
C PRO A 94 -17.25 21.41 7.04
N PRO A 95 -16.43 22.34 7.57
CA PRO A 95 -16.82 23.74 7.71
C PRO A 95 -17.26 24.37 6.39
N ILE A 96 -18.16 25.36 6.47
CA ILE A 96 -18.75 26.06 5.31
C ILE A 96 -17.65 26.64 4.41
N ASP A 97 -16.64 27.29 5.00
CA ASP A 97 -15.43 27.70 4.29
C ASP A 97 -14.35 26.60 4.39
N ARG A 98 -14.27 25.77 3.34
CA ARG A 98 -13.24 24.72 3.21
C ARG A 98 -11.85 25.27 2.86
N PHE A 99 -11.74 26.52 2.39
CA PHE A 99 -10.47 27.13 2.00
C PHE A 99 -9.78 27.82 3.19
N ASN A 100 -10.56 28.25 4.19
CA ASN A 100 -10.09 28.89 5.42
C ASN A 100 -10.24 28.00 6.67
N THR A 101 -10.44 26.69 6.51
CA THR A 101 -10.56 25.76 7.64
C THR A 101 -9.22 25.49 8.31
N ASN A 102 -9.17 25.67 9.64
CA ASN A 102 -8.05 25.22 10.46
C ASN A 102 -8.13 23.71 10.83
N ASP A 103 -9.26 23.05 10.60
CA ASP A 103 -9.40 21.60 10.78
C ASP A 103 -8.71 20.86 9.63
N ILE A 104 -7.59 20.24 9.97
CA ILE A 104 -6.74 19.47 9.05
C ILE A 104 -7.46 18.25 8.43
N MET A 105 -8.57 17.80 9.02
CA MET A 105 -9.35 16.68 8.49
C MET A 105 -10.22 17.06 7.29
N PHE A 106 -10.41 18.37 7.06
CA PHE A 106 -11.15 18.91 5.90
C PHE A 106 -10.30 19.81 5.00
N PHE A 107 -9.09 20.17 5.41
CA PHE A 107 -8.15 20.97 4.63
C PHE A 107 -7.40 20.11 3.60
N ASN A 108 -7.49 20.44 2.31
CA ASN A 108 -6.66 19.79 1.28
C ASN A 108 -5.31 20.48 1.14
N PRO A 109 -4.18 19.74 1.03
CA PRO A 109 -2.88 20.34 0.78
C PRO A 109 -2.81 20.79 -0.69
N SER A 110 -2.03 21.85 -0.98
CA SER A 110 -1.66 22.23 -2.36
C SER A 110 -0.20 21.89 -2.65
N ALA A 111 0.12 21.60 -3.92
CA ALA A 111 1.46 21.21 -4.33
C ALA A 111 2.48 22.31 -4.01
N ASP A 112 2.17 23.55 -4.41
CA ASP A 112 3.07 24.71 -4.32
C ASP A 112 3.53 25.05 -2.90
N THR A 113 2.78 24.62 -1.87
CA THR A 113 3.03 24.96 -0.46
C THR A 113 3.35 23.76 0.41
N HIS A 114 2.90 22.56 0.05
CA HIS A 114 3.02 21.37 0.90
C HIS A 114 3.84 20.23 0.26
N PHE A 115 4.22 20.31 -1.02
CA PHE A 115 5.01 19.28 -1.67
C PHE A 115 6.51 19.60 -1.61
N LEU A 116 7.25 18.85 -0.80
CA LEU A 116 8.72 18.90 -0.78
C LEU A 116 9.27 18.00 -1.88
N ALA A 117 9.29 18.51 -3.11
CA ALA A 117 9.91 17.84 -4.25
C ALA A 117 11.40 17.58 -3.98
N LEU A 118 11.88 16.38 -4.30
CA LEU A 118 13.30 16.06 -4.26
C LEU A 118 13.96 16.60 -5.53
N HIS A 119 15.00 17.42 -5.37
CA HIS A 119 15.88 17.96 -6.42
C HIS A 119 15.57 17.47 -7.85
N SER A 120 14.78 18.29 -8.56
CA SER A 120 14.38 18.13 -9.96
C SER A 120 13.44 16.96 -10.30
N SER A 121 13.00 16.14 -9.34
CA SER A 121 12.11 14.99 -9.57
C SER A 121 10.64 15.26 -9.22
N ARG A 122 9.73 14.59 -9.95
CA ARG A 122 8.31 14.49 -9.63
C ARG A 122 7.99 13.69 -8.35
N LEU A 123 8.98 13.08 -7.69
CA LEU A 123 8.84 12.54 -6.35
C LEU A 123 9.15 13.60 -5.27
N GLY A 124 8.39 13.54 -4.19
CA GLY A 124 8.63 14.36 -3.01
C GLY A 124 8.02 13.74 -1.75
N LEU A 125 8.05 14.51 -0.67
CA LEU A 125 7.37 14.20 0.59
C LEU A 125 6.32 15.27 0.89
N LEU A 126 5.34 14.93 1.72
CA LEU A 126 4.43 15.92 2.27
C LEU A 126 5.15 16.72 3.36
N HIS A 127 4.94 18.04 3.39
CA HIS A 127 5.64 18.93 4.32
C HIS A 127 5.46 18.48 5.79
N PRO A 128 6.54 18.26 6.58
CA PRO A 128 6.46 17.67 7.92
C PRO A 128 5.47 18.34 8.88
N ASN A 129 5.31 19.67 8.82
CA ASN A 129 4.32 20.39 9.62
C ASN A 129 2.87 19.98 9.31
N TYR A 130 2.55 19.73 8.03
CA TYR A 130 1.21 19.26 7.64
C TYR A 130 0.99 17.82 8.13
N VAL A 131 1.98 16.94 7.93
CA VAL A 131 1.92 15.56 8.45
C VAL A 131 1.77 15.54 9.96
N SER A 132 2.46 16.45 10.67
CA SER A 132 2.36 16.62 12.12
C SER A 132 0.96 17.06 12.58
N ARG A 133 0.28 17.91 11.79
CA ARG A 133 -1.11 18.32 12.06
C ARG A 133 -2.09 17.15 11.90
N LEU A 134 -1.96 16.30 10.88
CA LEU A 134 -2.73 15.04 10.79
C LEU A 134 -2.38 14.06 11.92
N ARG A 135 -1.12 14.06 12.34
CA ARG A 135 -0.56 13.09 13.29
C ARG A 135 -1.13 13.22 14.69
N LEU A 136 -0.99 14.37 15.32
CA LEU A 136 -1.30 14.49 16.75
C LEU A 136 -2.77 14.12 17.09
N PRO A 137 -3.79 14.55 16.31
CA PRO A 137 -5.18 14.12 16.52
C PRO A 137 -5.37 12.61 16.31
N SER A 138 -4.75 12.02 15.27
CA SER A 138 -4.95 10.60 14.96
C SER A 138 -4.35 9.65 16.00
N ILE A 139 -3.28 10.07 16.72
CA ILE A 139 -2.79 9.34 17.90
C ILE A 139 -3.84 9.35 19.01
N ALA A 140 -4.38 10.53 19.35
CA ALA A 140 -5.37 10.69 20.40
C ALA A 140 -6.68 9.92 20.09
N LEU A 141 -7.12 9.94 18.83
CA LEU A 141 -8.30 9.18 18.39
C LEU A 141 -8.08 7.67 18.49
N ALA A 142 -6.91 7.16 18.07
CA ALA A 142 -6.59 5.74 18.21
C ALA A 142 -6.53 5.30 19.68
N GLN A 143 -5.97 6.13 20.58
CA GLN A 143 -5.96 5.87 22.02
C GLN A 143 -7.37 5.84 22.61
N ARG A 144 -8.21 6.83 22.27
CA ARG A 144 -9.64 6.88 22.67
C ARG A 144 -10.40 5.64 22.19
N TYR A 145 -10.15 5.19 20.96
CA TYR A 145 -10.75 3.97 20.41
C TYR A 145 -10.36 2.72 21.20
N TYR A 146 -9.06 2.50 21.44
CA TYR A 146 -8.63 1.29 22.17
C TYR A 146 -9.17 1.28 23.61
N ALA A 147 -9.14 2.41 24.31
CA ALA A 147 -9.72 2.53 25.66
C ALA A 147 -11.24 2.22 25.67
N PHE A 148 -11.98 2.70 24.66
CA PHE A 148 -13.39 2.34 24.50
C PHE A 148 -13.58 0.83 24.25
N MET A 149 -12.81 0.22 23.36
CA MET A 149 -12.91 -1.22 23.06
C MET A 149 -12.43 -2.11 24.21
N GLU A 150 -11.55 -1.64 25.09
CA GLU A 150 -11.17 -2.33 26.34
C GLU A 150 -12.32 -2.28 27.37
N SER A 151 -13.06 -1.16 27.44
CA SER A 151 -14.26 -1.07 28.30
C SER A 151 -15.43 -1.94 27.82
N ARG A 152 -15.49 -2.28 26.52
CA ARG A 152 -16.60 -2.98 25.86
C ARG A 152 -16.30 -4.46 25.59
N LYS A 153 -16.29 -5.27 26.66
CA LYS A 153 -16.08 -6.74 26.58
C LYS A 153 -17.14 -7.46 25.74
N ASP A 154 -18.36 -6.93 25.71
CA ASP A 154 -19.45 -7.40 24.85
C ASP A 154 -19.12 -7.34 23.34
N LEU A 155 -18.17 -6.48 22.95
CA LEU A 155 -17.72 -6.32 21.58
C LEU A 155 -16.45 -7.12 21.24
N GLU A 156 -15.89 -7.91 22.16
CA GLU A 156 -14.57 -8.57 22.00
C GLU A 156 -14.46 -9.47 20.75
N ASN A 157 -15.52 -10.19 20.40
CA ASN A 157 -15.58 -11.03 19.19
C ASN A 157 -16.44 -10.44 18.06
N SER A 158 -16.86 -9.17 18.18
CA SER A 158 -17.76 -8.53 17.22
C SER A 158 -17.09 -8.23 15.87
N TYR A 159 -17.91 -8.22 14.79
CA TYR A 159 -17.48 -7.71 13.49
C TYR A 159 -16.99 -6.26 13.58
N ALA A 160 -17.67 -5.42 14.38
CA ALA A 160 -17.28 -4.02 14.60
C ALA A 160 -15.85 -3.89 15.14
N ARG A 161 -15.45 -4.69 16.14
CA ARG A 161 -14.08 -4.67 16.66
C ARG A 161 -13.05 -5.04 15.59
N LYS A 162 -13.32 -6.08 14.79
CA LYS A 162 -12.43 -6.49 13.69
C LYS A 162 -12.31 -5.38 12.63
N HIS A 163 -13.44 -4.84 12.18
CA HIS A 163 -13.51 -3.80 11.15
C HIS A 163 -12.83 -2.48 11.59
N PHE A 164 -13.11 -1.98 12.80
CA PHE A 164 -12.54 -0.71 13.27
C PHE A 164 -11.10 -0.82 13.81
N ASN A 165 -10.65 -2.00 14.25
CA ASN A 165 -9.22 -2.27 14.41
C ASN A 165 -8.48 -2.10 13.07
N GLY A 166 -9.11 -2.53 11.97
CA GLY A 166 -8.61 -2.32 10.62
C GLY A 166 -8.53 -0.84 10.27
N HIS A 167 -9.56 -0.03 10.55
CA HIS A 167 -9.50 1.44 10.38
C HIS A 167 -8.33 2.08 11.13
N VAL A 168 -8.07 1.70 12.39
CA VAL A 168 -6.91 2.22 13.15
C VAL A 168 -5.59 1.79 12.51
N THR A 169 -5.50 0.56 12.02
CA THR A 169 -4.29 0.03 11.36
C THR A 169 -4.02 0.78 10.05
N GLN A 170 -5.04 0.94 9.22
CA GLN A 170 -4.94 1.68 7.95
C GLN A 170 -4.62 3.16 8.18
N LEU A 171 -5.24 3.83 9.17
CA LEU A 171 -4.91 5.20 9.55
C LEU A 171 -3.42 5.37 9.90
N LYS A 172 -2.85 4.42 10.67
CA LYS A 172 -1.41 4.40 10.95
C LYS A 172 -0.57 4.20 9.68
N ILE A 173 -0.95 3.28 8.79
CA ILE A 173 -0.25 3.01 7.53
C ILE A 173 -0.24 4.26 6.63
N TRP A 174 -1.38 4.92 6.47
CA TRP A 174 -1.48 6.13 5.64
C TRP A 174 -0.62 7.27 6.18
N ILE A 175 -0.61 7.52 7.50
CA ILE A 175 0.24 8.59 8.04
C ILE A 175 1.72 8.19 8.02
N ALA A 176 2.05 6.90 8.25
CA ALA A 176 3.41 6.39 8.07
C ALA A 176 3.92 6.58 6.64
N ARG A 177 3.04 6.36 5.64
CA ARG A 177 3.32 6.63 4.23
C ARG A 177 3.60 8.10 3.98
N LEU A 178 2.78 9.01 4.51
CA LEU A 178 2.96 10.47 4.37
C LEU A 178 4.25 10.99 5.03
N GLU A 179 4.69 10.40 6.13
CA GLU A 179 5.95 10.77 6.81
C GLU A 179 7.22 10.28 6.12
N ASN A 180 7.16 9.16 5.39
CA ASN A 180 8.35 8.36 5.07
C ASN A 180 8.46 7.93 3.60
N THR A 181 7.35 7.85 2.87
CA THR A 181 7.33 7.32 1.51
C THR A 181 7.33 8.46 0.50
N LYS A 182 8.42 8.54 -0.27
CA LYS A 182 8.50 9.42 -1.44
C LYS A 182 7.43 9.01 -2.44
N ALA A 183 6.58 9.94 -2.86
CA ALA A 183 5.50 9.67 -3.80
C ALA A 183 5.27 10.88 -4.74
N ALA A 184 4.62 10.64 -5.88
CA ALA A 184 4.18 11.72 -6.75
C ALA A 184 3.07 12.52 -6.07
N TRP A 185 2.93 13.81 -6.39
CA TRP A 185 1.94 14.68 -5.75
C TRP A 185 0.53 14.07 -5.67
N ALA A 186 0.05 13.48 -6.76
CA ALA A 186 -1.25 12.83 -6.81
C ALA A 186 -1.37 11.63 -5.84
N ASP A 187 -0.30 10.82 -5.70
CA ASP A 187 -0.29 9.69 -4.75
C ASP A 187 -0.20 10.17 -3.29
N ILE A 188 0.42 11.34 -3.03
CA ILE A 188 0.41 12.02 -1.72
C ILE A 188 -0.98 12.56 -1.39
N LEU A 189 -1.61 13.29 -2.31
CA LEU A 189 -2.95 13.85 -2.12
C LEU A 189 -3.96 12.75 -1.79
N PHE A 190 -3.93 11.64 -2.54
CA PHE A 190 -4.76 10.47 -2.24
C PHE A 190 -4.46 9.90 -0.84
N SER A 191 -3.17 9.74 -0.49
CA SER A 191 -2.76 9.26 0.84
C SER A 191 -3.25 10.17 1.99
N VAL A 192 -3.33 11.49 1.77
CA VAL A 192 -3.95 12.45 2.71
C VAL A 192 -5.45 12.22 2.83
N THR A 193 -6.19 12.16 1.71
CA THR A 193 -7.64 11.93 1.76
C THR A 193 -8.00 10.59 2.41
N GLN A 194 -7.16 9.57 2.29
CA GLN A 194 -7.37 8.28 2.97
C GLN A 194 -7.09 8.35 4.47
N ALA A 195 -6.04 9.07 4.91
CA ALA A 195 -5.84 9.35 6.33
C ALA A 195 -7.03 10.12 6.93
N GLN A 196 -7.53 11.14 6.22
CA GLN A 196 -8.74 11.88 6.61
C GLN A 196 -9.97 10.97 6.68
N ARG A 197 -10.16 10.10 5.69
CA ARG A 197 -11.28 9.13 5.63
C ARG A 197 -11.30 8.21 6.85
N HIS A 198 -10.20 7.50 7.12
CA HIS A 198 -10.13 6.59 8.27
C HIS A 198 -10.23 7.32 9.61
N TYR A 199 -9.71 8.55 9.73
CA TYR A 199 -9.91 9.37 10.94
C TYR A 199 -11.40 9.69 11.14
N LEU A 200 -12.05 10.28 10.13
CA LEU A 200 -13.43 10.75 10.23
C LEU A 200 -14.43 9.61 10.44
N GLU A 201 -14.18 8.42 9.86
CA GLU A 201 -15.07 7.27 10.07
C GLU A 201 -14.93 6.66 11.46
N LEU A 202 -13.70 6.60 11.98
CA LEU A 202 -13.43 6.11 13.34
C LEU A 202 -14.01 7.07 14.39
N GLU A 203 -13.93 8.38 14.15
CA GLU A 203 -14.59 9.40 14.95
C GLU A 203 -16.13 9.27 14.90
N ALA A 204 -16.70 9.10 13.71
CA ALA A 204 -18.14 8.89 13.51
C ALA A 204 -18.65 7.59 14.18
N PHE A 205 -17.86 6.52 14.15
CA PHE A 205 -18.17 5.27 14.86
C PHE A 205 -18.20 5.46 16.37
N LEU A 206 -17.20 6.14 16.95
CA LEU A 206 -17.19 6.44 18.38
C LEU A 206 -18.36 7.34 18.77
N GLU A 207 -18.66 8.37 17.99
CA GLU A 207 -19.82 9.25 18.21
C GLU A 207 -21.15 8.47 18.13
N TYR A 208 -21.30 7.60 17.14
CA TYR A 208 -22.48 6.75 17.00
C TYR A 208 -22.65 5.81 18.21
N MET A 209 -21.60 5.07 18.59
CA MET A 209 -21.66 4.07 19.65
C MET A 209 -21.73 4.67 21.07
N GLN A 210 -21.11 5.83 21.30
CA GLN A 210 -21.02 6.44 22.63
C GLN A 210 -22.17 7.43 22.91
N VAL A 211 -22.73 8.07 21.88
CA VAL A 211 -23.71 9.15 22.04
C VAL A 211 -25.01 8.88 21.28
N ARG A 212 -24.94 8.61 19.97
CA ARG A 212 -26.14 8.64 19.12
C ARG A 212 -27.02 7.41 19.26
N GLN A 213 -26.45 6.20 19.26
CA GLN A 213 -27.20 4.96 19.48
C GLN A 213 -27.85 4.90 20.89
N PRO A 214 -27.18 5.29 21.99
CA PRO A 214 -27.86 5.45 23.29
C PRO A 214 -29.06 6.42 23.25
N LEU A 215 -28.96 7.53 22.52
CA LEU A 215 -30.08 8.47 22.35
C LEU A 215 -31.23 7.89 21.51
N MET A 216 -30.93 7.11 20.46
CA MET A 216 -31.95 6.39 19.68
C MET A 216 -32.74 5.43 20.58
N ASN A 217 -32.00 4.64 21.37
CA ASN A 217 -32.53 3.60 22.26
C ASN A 217 -33.18 4.12 23.55
N SER A 218 -33.10 5.41 23.88
CA SER A 218 -33.71 5.96 25.10
C SER A 218 -35.23 5.72 25.11
N PRO A 219 -35.87 5.42 26.25
CA PRO A 219 -37.34 5.41 26.34
C PRO A 219 -37.98 6.80 26.21
N ASP A 220 -37.21 7.89 26.24
CA ASP A 220 -37.72 9.26 26.10
C ASP A 220 -38.36 9.46 24.72
N TYR A 221 -39.69 9.51 24.66
CA TYR A 221 -40.42 9.55 23.39
C TYR A 221 -40.46 10.95 22.75
N GLY A 222 -40.12 11.00 21.46
CA GLY A 222 -40.77 11.92 20.52
C GLY A 222 -40.17 13.32 20.27
N GLU A 223 -39.21 13.82 21.07
CA GLU A 223 -38.67 15.17 20.80
C GLU A 223 -37.62 15.17 19.67
N ILE A 224 -37.91 15.94 18.62
CA ILE A 224 -37.03 16.16 17.47
C ILE A 224 -35.97 17.19 17.85
N LYS A 225 -34.69 16.80 17.85
CA LYS A 225 -33.60 17.72 18.23
C LYS A 225 -33.28 18.69 17.09
N ARG A 226 -33.42 19.98 17.37
CA ARG A 226 -33.15 21.09 16.44
C ARG A 226 -32.23 22.16 17.07
N PRO A 227 -31.36 22.81 16.27
CA PRO A 227 -30.91 22.34 14.95
C PRO A 227 -30.24 20.95 15.09
N ALA A 228 -30.22 20.17 14.02
CA ALA A 228 -29.50 18.91 14.04
C ALA A 228 -27.99 19.15 14.30
N ALA A 229 -27.31 18.14 14.84
CA ALA A 229 -25.87 18.19 15.02
C ALA A 229 -25.16 18.25 13.66
N ASN A 230 -23.94 18.82 13.64
CA ASN A 230 -23.16 19.09 12.44
C ASN A 230 -22.54 17.81 11.81
N PHE A 231 -23.40 16.89 11.39
CA PHE A 231 -23.05 15.66 10.70
C PHE A 231 -23.58 15.65 9.27
N ILE A 232 -22.98 14.83 8.42
CA ILE A 232 -23.43 14.60 7.06
C ILE A 232 -24.91 14.14 7.05
N GLY A 233 -25.29 13.20 7.90
CA GLY A 233 -26.66 12.67 7.95
C GLY A 233 -26.95 11.63 6.86
N ALA A 234 -28.23 11.25 6.70
CA ALA A 234 -28.61 10.25 5.70
C ALA A 234 -30.01 10.44 5.11
N PHE A 235 -30.16 10.05 3.85
CA PHE A 235 -31.46 9.84 3.19
C PHE A 235 -32.02 8.48 3.58
N THR A 236 -33.35 8.37 3.73
CA THR A 236 -34.00 7.10 4.05
C THR A 236 -35.42 7.05 3.49
N ASN A 237 -35.92 5.84 3.25
CA ASN A 237 -37.33 5.55 2.99
C ASN A 237 -37.98 4.81 4.19
N LYS A 238 -37.26 4.66 5.31
CA LYS A 238 -37.69 3.93 6.51
C LYS A 238 -38.05 4.92 7.61
N VAL A 239 -39.34 5.02 7.94
CA VAL A 239 -39.88 5.93 8.97
C VAL A 239 -39.18 5.77 10.33
N VAL A 240 -38.91 4.54 10.75
CA VAL A 240 -38.21 4.24 12.03
C VAL A 240 -36.85 4.92 12.10
N VAL A 241 -36.07 4.91 11.01
CA VAL A 241 -34.75 5.56 10.94
C VAL A 241 -34.89 7.08 11.07
N VAL A 242 -35.98 7.66 10.57
CA VAL A 242 -36.25 9.10 10.68
C VAL A 242 -36.50 9.48 12.14
N GLU A 243 -37.33 8.70 12.85
CA GLU A 243 -37.61 8.90 14.27
C GLU A 243 -36.32 8.76 15.11
N GLU A 244 -35.58 7.66 14.93
CA GLU A 244 -34.28 7.40 15.59
C GLU A 244 -33.28 8.54 15.36
N PHE A 245 -33.08 8.96 14.11
CA PHE A 245 -32.08 9.96 13.76
C PHE A 245 -32.50 11.37 14.21
N ALA A 246 -33.76 11.74 14.02
CA ALA A 246 -34.30 13.02 14.48
C ALA A 246 -34.17 13.20 16.01
N LYS A 247 -34.44 12.13 16.76
CA LYS A 247 -34.27 12.06 18.22
C LYS A 247 -32.81 12.08 18.66
N ALA A 248 -31.91 11.43 17.91
CA ALA A 248 -30.47 11.48 18.15
C ALA A 248 -29.81 12.81 17.72
N GLY A 249 -30.56 13.70 17.05
CA GLY A 249 -30.05 14.93 16.45
C GLY A 249 -29.13 14.68 15.24
N VAL A 250 -29.27 13.54 14.56
CA VAL A 250 -28.58 13.26 13.29
C VAL A 250 -29.45 13.80 12.15
N PRO A 251 -28.91 14.60 11.20
CA PRO A 251 -29.69 15.09 10.06
C PRO A 251 -30.25 13.92 9.24
N VAL A 252 -31.55 13.99 8.92
CA VAL A 252 -32.23 12.91 8.19
C VAL A 252 -33.23 13.48 7.18
N TRP A 253 -33.33 12.82 6.03
CA TRP A 253 -34.22 13.19 4.94
C TRP A 253 -35.06 11.98 4.52
N LEU A 254 -36.37 12.06 4.71
CA LEU A 254 -37.34 11.02 4.38
C LEU A 254 -37.82 11.19 2.93
N ILE A 255 -37.51 10.22 2.07
CA ILE A 255 -37.99 10.14 0.69
C ILE A 255 -39.27 9.30 0.64
N ARG A 256 -40.34 9.85 0.06
CA ARG A 256 -41.65 9.20 -0.08
C ARG A 256 -42.23 9.33 -1.49
N PRO A 257 -42.89 8.30 -2.04
CA PRO A 257 -43.75 8.43 -3.22
C PRO A 257 -44.82 9.49 -3.03
N ILE A 258 -45.15 10.27 -4.07
CA ILE A 258 -46.09 11.41 -3.92
C ILE A 258 -47.50 10.99 -3.47
N LYS A 259 -47.90 9.75 -3.78
CA LYS A 259 -49.16 9.12 -3.30
C LYS A 259 -49.27 9.00 -1.77
N GLU A 260 -48.16 9.12 -1.03
CA GLU A 260 -48.15 9.10 0.44
C GLU A 260 -48.28 10.49 1.06
N PHE A 261 -48.23 11.56 0.25
CA PHE A 261 -48.52 12.91 0.72
C PHE A 261 -50.03 13.05 1.02
N ASN A 262 -50.34 13.48 2.24
CA ASN A 262 -51.69 13.58 2.77
C ASN A 262 -51.83 14.80 3.71
N GLU A 263 -53.04 15.07 4.17
CA GLU A 263 -53.37 16.17 5.10
C GLU A 263 -52.65 16.09 6.47
N LEU A 264 -52.11 14.93 6.83
CA LEU A 264 -51.33 14.75 8.05
C LEU A 264 -49.84 15.13 7.89
N THR A 265 -49.35 15.35 6.66
CA THR A 265 -47.95 15.71 6.40
C THR A 265 -47.80 17.23 6.28
N ARG A 266 -47.20 17.86 7.29
CA ARG A 266 -46.84 19.28 7.31
C ARG A 266 -45.46 19.49 6.72
N ILE A 267 -45.33 20.51 5.88
CA ILE A 267 -44.05 21.00 5.34
C ILE A 267 -44.07 22.53 5.49
N ASP A 268 -43.10 23.11 6.22
CA ASP A 268 -43.09 24.54 6.51
C ASP A 268 -42.67 25.39 5.30
N ALA A 269 -41.65 24.94 4.56
CA ALA A 269 -41.19 25.56 3.32
C ALA A 269 -40.86 24.51 2.24
N VAL A 270 -41.20 24.81 0.98
CA VAL A 270 -40.73 24.03 -0.18
C VAL A 270 -39.47 24.68 -0.73
N VAL A 271 -38.44 23.88 -0.98
CA VAL A 271 -37.18 24.35 -1.59
C VAL A 271 -36.75 23.36 -2.67
N THR A 272 -36.04 23.87 -3.68
CA THR A 272 -35.38 23.02 -4.68
C THR A 272 -34.23 22.28 -3.99
N PRO A 273 -34.17 20.93 -4.07
CA PRO A 273 -33.03 20.19 -3.53
C PRO A 273 -31.72 20.62 -4.19
N THR A 274 -30.68 20.90 -3.41
CA THR A 274 -29.40 21.40 -3.90
C THR A 274 -28.65 20.31 -4.67
N PRO A 275 -28.35 20.47 -5.97
CA PRO A 275 -27.67 19.45 -6.75
C PRO A 275 -26.20 19.28 -6.33
N PRO A 276 -25.52 18.19 -6.75
CA PRO A 276 -24.10 18.00 -6.46
C PRO A 276 -23.19 19.06 -7.09
N GLU A 277 -23.57 19.62 -8.24
CA GLU A 277 -22.82 20.65 -8.98
C GLU A 277 -22.75 22.00 -8.24
N ASP A 278 -23.81 22.33 -7.49
CA ASP A 278 -23.87 23.54 -6.65
C ASP A 278 -23.19 23.34 -5.28
N SER A 279 -22.72 22.11 -4.99
CA SER A 279 -21.92 21.81 -3.82
C SER A 279 -20.43 22.03 -4.12
N SER A 280 -19.63 22.42 -3.13
CA SER A 280 -18.17 22.67 -3.28
C SER A 280 -17.35 21.37 -3.40
N ILE A 281 -17.66 20.56 -4.43
CA ILE A 281 -17.20 19.19 -4.65
C ILE A 281 -16.50 19.11 -6.01
N GLU A 282 -15.34 18.44 -6.03
CA GLU A 282 -14.64 18.19 -7.28
C GLU A 282 -15.36 17.12 -8.11
N LEU A 283 -15.68 17.44 -9.36
CA LEU A 283 -16.35 16.53 -10.30
C LEU A 283 -15.40 15.99 -11.36
N GLN A 284 -14.27 16.66 -11.60
CA GLN A 284 -13.30 16.29 -12.62
C GLN A 284 -12.65 14.93 -12.31
N PRO A 285 -12.61 14.00 -13.26
CA PRO A 285 -12.06 12.66 -13.03
C PRO A 285 -10.54 12.69 -12.83
N TRP A 286 -10.05 11.77 -12.00
CA TRP A 286 -8.62 11.57 -11.78
C TRP A 286 -7.92 11.09 -13.06
N ARG A 287 -6.89 11.81 -13.49
CA ARG A 287 -6.14 11.47 -14.70
C ARG A 287 -5.42 10.13 -14.56
N GLY A 288 -5.62 9.24 -15.53
CA GLY A 288 -4.92 7.96 -15.64
C GLY A 288 -5.45 6.83 -14.77
N HIS A 289 -6.57 6.99 -14.06
CA HIS A 289 -7.23 5.89 -13.35
C HIS A 289 -8.51 5.44 -14.07
N LYS A 290 -8.81 4.13 -14.07
CA LYS A 290 -10.08 3.62 -14.57
C LYS A 290 -11.23 4.03 -13.64
N THR A 291 -12.38 4.37 -14.23
CA THR A 291 -13.65 4.57 -13.52
C THR A 291 -14.11 3.25 -12.89
N LEU A 292 -14.54 3.27 -11.62
CA LEU A 292 -15.23 2.14 -11.01
C LEU A 292 -16.73 2.25 -11.34
N ALA A 293 -17.22 1.40 -12.25
CA ALA A 293 -18.65 1.29 -12.50
C ALA A 293 -19.27 0.36 -11.43
N TRP A 294 -20.15 0.89 -10.58
CA TRP A 294 -20.90 0.09 -9.62
C TRP A 294 -22.34 -0.14 -10.10
N ASN A 295 -22.66 -1.40 -10.39
CA ASN A 295 -23.90 -1.82 -11.03
C ASN A 295 -24.95 -2.32 -10.02
N ARG A 296 -25.05 -1.67 -8.85
CA ARG A 296 -26.06 -1.98 -7.81
C ARG A 296 -26.57 -0.70 -7.14
N GLY A 297 -27.69 -0.84 -6.42
CA GLY A 297 -28.45 0.25 -5.82
C GLY A 297 -27.72 1.08 -4.75
N ALA A 298 -28.28 2.26 -4.48
CA ALA A 298 -27.72 3.26 -3.55
C ALA A 298 -27.59 2.78 -2.09
N ASP A 299 -28.40 1.81 -1.68
CA ASP A 299 -28.46 1.23 -0.35
C ASP A 299 -27.64 -0.07 -0.19
N ASP A 300 -26.88 -0.49 -1.22
CA ASP A 300 -26.01 -1.68 -1.13
C ASP A 300 -24.81 -1.41 -0.20
N PRO A 301 -24.64 -2.14 0.93
CA PRO A 301 -23.49 -2.00 1.83
C PRO A 301 -22.15 -2.25 1.15
N GLN A 302 -22.11 -3.08 0.11
CA GLN A 302 -20.88 -3.39 -0.62
C GLN A 302 -20.30 -2.15 -1.31
N ARG A 303 -21.11 -1.10 -1.57
CA ARG A 303 -20.61 0.18 -2.10
C ARG A 303 -19.59 0.82 -1.16
N HIS A 304 -19.86 0.84 0.15
CA HIS A 304 -18.93 1.39 1.15
C HIS A 304 -17.72 0.47 1.36
N ASN A 305 -17.95 -0.83 1.52
CA ASN A 305 -16.85 -1.80 1.66
C ASN A 305 -15.87 -1.72 0.48
N ASN A 306 -16.38 -1.60 -0.76
CA ASN A 306 -15.53 -1.45 -1.95
C ASN A 306 -14.80 -0.11 -2.03
N LEU A 307 -15.35 0.96 -1.44
CA LEU A 307 -14.65 2.25 -1.29
C LEU A 307 -13.40 2.10 -0.41
N MET A 308 -13.54 1.36 0.69
CA MET A 308 -12.45 1.07 1.64
C MET A 308 -11.45 0.07 1.05
N LEU A 309 -11.93 -0.98 0.38
CA LEU A 309 -11.08 -1.93 -0.36
C LEU A 309 -10.28 -1.24 -1.46
N PHE A 310 -10.85 -0.29 -2.20
CA PHE A 310 -10.10 0.47 -3.20
C PHE A 310 -8.92 1.25 -2.58
N GLY A 311 -9.10 1.80 -1.38
CA GLY A 311 -8.00 2.38 -0.62
C GLY A 311 -6.89 1.36 -0.31
N ARG A 312 -7.28 0.16 0.15
CA ARG A 312 -6.35 -0.96 0.40
C ARG A 312 -5.68 -1.44 -0.90
N GLU A 313 -6.39 -1.52 -2.02
CA GLU A 313 -5.83 -1.87 -3.33
C GLU A 313 -4.85 -0.82 -3.86
N PHE A 314 -5.06 0.46 -3.53
CA PHE A 314 -4.07 1.52 -3.82
C PHE A 314 -2.80 1.39 -2.96
N LEU A 315 -2.89 0.80 -1.77
CA LEU A 315 -1.71 0.36 -0.99
C LEU A 315 -1.14 -0.97 -1.47
N ALA A 316 -1.92 -1.78 -2.20
CA ALA A 316 -1.47 -2.98 -2.87
C ALA A 316 -0.77 -2.62 -4.19
N TYR A 317 0.50 -2.24 -4.06
CA TYR A 317 1.38 -2.14 -5.20
C TYR A 317 1.35 -3.47 -6.01
N THR A 318 1.52 -3.34 -7.32
CA THR A 318 0.91 -4.26 -8.30
C THR A 318 1.23 -5.75 -8.12
N ASP A 319 0.23 -6.61 -8.38
CA ASP A 319 0.30 -8.06 -8.24
C ASP A 319 1.17 -8.74 -9.32
N PHE A 320 2.49 -8.72 -9.11
CA PHE A 320 3.47 -9.52 -9.87
C PHE A 320 3.17 -11.03 -9.82
N GLY A 321 2.39 -11.50 -8.84
CA GLY A 321 2.06 -12.91 -8.66
C GLY A 321 1.32 -13.50 -9.85
N ARG A 322 0.58 -12.67 -10.60
CA ARG A 322 -0.17 -13.02 -11.83
C ARG A 322 0.63 -12.86 -13.12
N THR A 323 1.76 -12.13 -13.13
CA THR A 323 2.59 -11.97 -14.33
C THR A 323 3.55 -13.14 -14.52
N SER A 324 2.99 -14.33 -14.68
CA SER A 324 3.54 -15.38 -15.51
C SER A 324 2.36 -16.14 -16.10
N ALA A 325 2.26 -16.13 -17.44
CA ALA A 325 1.40 -17.07 -18.13
C ALA A 325 1.81 -18.50 -17.72
N VAL A 326 0.88 -19.46 -17.86
CA VAL A 326 0.96 -20.85 -17.36
C VAL A 326 0.50 -21.05 -15.90
N ARG A 327 -0.81 -20.95 -15.70
CA ARG A 327 -1.62 -22.11 -15.31
C ARG A 327 -2.47 -22.45 -16.55
N ASP A 328 -2.65 -23.69 -17.00
CA ASP A 328 -2.67 -24.96 -16.27
C ASP A 328 -1.80 -26.04 -16.93
N THR A 329 -1.08 -26.83 -16.11
CA THR A 329 -0.96 -28.31 -16.19
C THR A 329 -0.05 -28.75 -15.05
N ILE A 330 -0.58 -29.55 -14.13
CA ILE A 330 0.24 -30.33 -13.19
C ILE A 330 0.66 -31.59 -13.94
N GLU A 331 1.96 -31.84 -14.08
CA GLU A 331 2.64 -33.16 -13.95
C GLU A 331 4.07 -33.14 -14.53
N SER A 332 5.04 -33.52 -13.68
CA SER A 332 6.46 -33.83 -13.98
C SER A 332 7.44 -32.68 -14.38
N PRO A 333 8.70 -32.70 -13.88
CA PRO A 333 9.74 -31.72 -14.22
C PRO A 333 10.56 -32.08 -15.49
N PRO A 334 10.93 -31.10 -16.35
CA PRO A 334 11.80 -31.32 -17.53
C PRO A 334 13.32 -31.09 -17.26
N ALA A 335 14.18 -31.49 -18.22
CA ALA A 335 15.62 -31.79 -18.02
C ALA A 335 16.66 -30.63 -18.21
N VAL A 336 17.95 -30.93 -17.89
CA VAL A 336 19.04 -30.00 -17.44
C VAL A 336 20.20 -29.75 -18.44
N PRO A 337 20.75 -28.50 -18.54
CA PRO A 337 22.23 -28.24 -18.69
C PRO A 337 22.86 -27.07 -17.84
N SER A 338 24.22 -26.93 -17.83
CA SER A 338 25.36 -26.35 -16.96
C SER A 338 25.64 -24.83 -16.56
N LEU A 339 25.91 -24.44 -15.26
CA LEU A 339 26.16 -23.05 -14.64
C LEU A 339 27.63 -22.71 -14.27
N GLY A 340 27.87 -21.42 -14.00
CA GLY A 340 28.92 -20.86 -13.12
C GLY A 340 28.31 -20.06 -11.95
N ASP A 341 29.11 -19.71 -10.94
CA ASP A 341 28.65 -19.50 -9.56
C ASP A 341 27.94 -18.17 -9.24
N ASP A 342 26.88 -18.26 -8.43
CA ASP A 342 26.09 -17.12 -7.93
C ASP A 342 25.77 -17.27 -6.42
N PHE A 343 25.81 -16.16 -5.68
CA PHE A 343 25.13 -16.02 -4.38
C PHE A 343 24.05 -14.91 -4.54
N SER A 344 22.87 -14.96 -3.93
CA SER A 344 22.60 -15.47 -2.60
C SER A 344 22.82 -16.98 -2.47
N ALA A 345 23.84 -17.29 -1.69
CA ALA A 345 23.87 -18.49 -0.90
C ALA A 345 24.26 -19.79 -1.65
N GLY A 346 25.57 -19.95 -1.88
CA GLY A 346 26.13 -21.07 -2.65
C GLY A 346 26.85 -22.15 -1.82
N PRO A 347 27.05 -23.35 -2.40
CA PRO A 347 27.85 -24.42 -1.82
C PRO A 347 29.35 -24.13 -1.96
N SER A 348 30.21 -24.96 -1.37
CA SER A 348 31.65 -24.90 -1.61
C SER A 348 32.25 -26.30 -1.52
N ARG A 349 33.17 -26.63 -2.43
CA ARG A 349 34.09 -27.77 -2.36
C ARG A 349 35.53 -27.24 -2.42
N GLY A 350 36.44 -27.90 -1.69
CA GLY A 350 37.87 -27.57 -1.68
C GLY A 350 38.61 -27.98 -2.97
N PRO A 351 39.90 -27.64 -3.09
CA PRO A 351 40.67 -27.83 -4.32
C PRO A 351 41.05 -29.30 -4.55
N PRO A 352 41.16 -29.69 -5.83
CA PRO A 352 42.46 -30.23 -6.28
C PRO A 352 42.93 -29.70 -7.65
N THR A 353 44.11 -30.16 -8.07
CA THR A 353 44.97 -29.62 -9.12
C THR A 353 44.77 -30.23 -10.52
N SER A 354 45.32 -29.53 -11.54
CA SER A 354 45.92 -30.06 -12.80
C SER A 354 45.25 -29.76 -14.17
N ARG A 355 45.98 -28.94 -14.94
CA ARG A 355 46.22 -28.86 -16.41
C ARG A 355 45.28 -29.47 -17.48
N ASN A 356 45.09 -28.64 -18.53
CA ASN A 356 44.95 -28.91 -19.98
C ASN A 356 43.70 -29.71 -20.45
N HIS A 357 42.87 -29.21 -21.38
CA HIS A 357 43.21 -28.79 -22.75
C HIS A 357 42.20 -27.76 -23.33
N LYS A 358 42.60 -27.06 -24.40
CA LYS A 358 41.71 -26.14 -25.16
C LYS A 358 40.93 -26.87 -26.26
N VAL A 359 39.62 -26.67 -26.30
CA VAL A 359 38.80 -26.77 -27.53
C VAL A 359 37.91 -25.53 -27.60
N THR A 360 37.88 -24.87 -28.76
CA THR A 360 37.10 -23.66 -29.01
C THR A 360 35.63 -23.98 -29.30
N GLN A 361 34.73 -23.50 -28.46
CA GLN A 361 33.30 -23.36 -28.76
C GLN A 361 32.82 -21.94 -28.43
N ALA A 362 31.74 -21.51 -29.09
CA ALA A 362 31.12 -20.20 -28.86
C ALA A 362 30.61 -20.06 -27.41
N PRO A 363 30.48 -18.83 -26.86
CA PRO A 363 30.11 -18.63 -25.46
C PRO A 363 28.64 -18.97 -25.19
N THR A 364 28.37 -20.23 -24.88
CA THR A 364 27.12 -20.69 -24.29
C THR A 364 26.92 -20.09 -22.89
N LYS A 365 25.68 -19.78 -22.53
CA LYS A 365 25.31 -19.23 -21.21
C LYS A 365 25.65 -20.23 -20.10
N PRO A 366 26.11 -19.79 -18.91
CA PRO A 366 26.02 -20.59 -17.68
C PRO A 366 24.52 -20.80 -17.24
N ARG A 367 24.07 -22.05 -16.93
CA ARG A 367 22.69 -22.61 -16.78
C ARG A 367 22.37 -23.57 -15.54
N LEU A 368 22.94 -24.79 -15.30
CA LEU A 368 23.22 -25.54 -14.01
C LEU A 368 23.97 -26.92 -14.11
N HIS A 369 25.05 -27.18 -13.32
CA HIS A 369 25.65 -28.54 -13.10
C HIS A 369 25.64 -28.95 -11.62
N LEU A 370 24.53 -29.57 -11.21
CA LEU A 370 24.44 -30.40 -10.00
C LEU A 370 24.54 -31.87 -10.43
N HIS A 371 25.37 -32.67 -9.77
CA HIS A 371 25.27 -34.13 -9.88
C HIS A 371 23.94 -34.59 -9.23
N PRO A 372 23.33 -35.72 -9.63
CA PRO A 372 22.11 -36.24 -8.98
C PRO A 372 22.24 -36.47 -7.47
N THR A 373 23.47 -36.60 -6.96
CA THR A 373 23.81 -36.74 -5.54
C THR A 373 24.23 -35.43 -4.87
N ASP A 374 24.36 -34.32 -5.60
CA ASP A 374 24.77 -33.05 -5.02
C ASP A 374 23.57 -32.39 -4.31
N VAL A 375 23.73 -32.22 -3.00
CA VAL A 375 22.84 -31.45 -2.15
C VAL A 375 23.52 -30.12 -1.82
N VAL A 376 22.88 -29.04 -2.21
CA VAL A 376 23.38 -27.67 -2.09
C VAL A 376 22.46 -26.87 -1.18
N HIS A 377 23.05 -25.99 -0.38
CA HIS A 377 22.35 -25.18 0.62
C HIS A 377 22.74 -23.71 0.52
N PHE A 378 21.80 -22.84 0.92
CA PHE A 378 21.99 -21.41 0.94
C PHE A 378 22.92 -20.97 2.12
N LYS A 379 24.10 -20.37 1.81
CA LYS A 379 25.04 -19.67 2.74
C LYS A 379 25.04 -18.10 2.72
N PRO A 380 25.36 -17.38 3.80
CA PRO A 380 25.53 -15.91 3.74
C PRO A 380 26.64 -15.43 2.76
N ASN A 381 26.53 -14.21 2.23
CA ASN A 381 27.63 -13.55 1.51
C ASN A 381 28.66 -13.01 2.54
N PRO A 382 29.92 -13.45 2.54
CA PRO A 382 30.89 -13.13 3.59
C PRO A 382 31.52 -11.73 3.48
N HIS A 383 31.16 -10.93 2.47
CA HIS A 383 31.80 -9.63 2.23
C HIS A 383 31.62 -8.65 3.42
N PRO A 384 32.67 -8.01 3.97
CA PRO A 384 32.61 -7.22 5.22
C PRO A 384 31.62 -6.04 5.24
N MET A 385 31.18 -5.59 4.06
CA MET A 385 30.26 -4.48 3.88
C MET A 385 28.80 -4.92 3.67
N MET A 386 28.53 -6.23 3.70
CA MET A 386 27.16 -6.77 3.70
C MET A 386 26.54 -6.63 5.10
N PRO A 387 25.26 -6.24 5.21
CA PRO A 387 24.52 -6.29 6.48
C PRO A 387 24.50 -7.71 7.08
N LEU A 388 24.52 -7.80 8.41
CA LEU A 388 24.57 -9.06 9.15
C LEU A 388 23.25 -9.83 9.07
N MET A 389 23.34 -11.15 8.87
CA MET A 389 22.18 -12.05 8.88
C MET A 389 21.88 -12.56 10.29
N MET A 390 20.60 -12.72 10.62
CA MET A 390 20.14 -13.30 11.88
C MET A 390 20.27 -14.84 11.87
N GLU A 391 20.61 -15.43 13.02
CA GLU A 391 20.93 -16.86 13.11
C GLU A 391 19.78 -17.78 12.69
N ALA A 392 18.55 -17.50 13.15
CA ALA A 392 17.37 -18.28 12.77
C ALA A 392 17.10 -18.27 11.25
N TRP A 393 17.48 -17.19 10.57
CA TRP A 393 17.31 -17.02 9.12
C TRP A 393 18.46 -17.62 8.32
N ALA A 394 19.68 -17.61 8.85
CA ALA A 394 20.79 -18.41 8.34
C ALA A 394 20.49 -19.92 8.45
N TYR A 395 19.87 -20.35 9.56
CA TYR A 395 19.35 -21.70 9.72
C TYR A 395 18.25 -21.97 8.68
N GLY A 396 17.22 -21.13 8.59
CA GLY A 396 16.12 -21.27 7.63
C GLY A 396 16.58 -21.44 6.19
N LEU A 397 17.52 -20.60 5.73
CA LEU A 397 18.17 -20.73 4.43
C LEU A 397 18.96 -22.05 4.28
N SER A 398 19.74 -22.45 5.27
CA SER A 398 20.49 -23.71 5.20
C SER A 398 19.59 -24.96 5.20
N THR A 399 18.34 -24.86 5.68
CA THR A 399 17.36 -25.96 5.57
C THR A 399 16.74 -26.13 4.18
N VAL A 400 17.05 -25.26 3.21
CA VAL A 400 16.61 -25.42 1.82
C VAL A 400 17.59 -26.33 1.09
N THR A 401 17.09 -27.47 0.61
CA THR A 401 17.85 -28.45 -0.19
C THR A 401 17.65 -28.17 -1.67
N ILE A 402 18.72 -27.71 -2.31
CA ILE A 402 18.82 -27.56 -3.76
C ILE A 402 19.48 -28.83 -4.31
N ASN A 403 18.73 -29.58 -5.12
CA ASN A 403 19.19 -30.78 -5.81
C ASN A 403 18.54 -30.82 -7.20
N ALA A 404 18.92 -31.78 -8.05
CA ALA A 404 18.39 -31.89 -9.41
C ALA A 404 16.86 -32.09 -9.49
N ASN A 405 16.20 -32.54 -8.41
CA ASN A 405 14.77 -32.84 -8.39
C ASN A 405 13.91 -31.63 -7.99
N ASN A 406 14.49 -30.64 -7.31
CA ASN A 406 13.77 -29.52 -6.69
C ASN A 406 14.02 -28.16 -7.37
N VAL A 407 14.71 -28.12 -8.51
CA VAL A 407 15.10 -26.88 -9.21
C VAL A 407 14.19 -26.63 -10.42
N SER A 408 13.51 -25.47 -10.46
CA SER A 408 12.66 -25.06 -11.59
C SER A 408 13.47 -24.75 -12.86
N PRO A 409 12.94 -25.02 -14.07
CA PRO A 409 13.52 -24.56 -15.34
C PRO A 409 13.78 -23.05 -15.37
N GLN A 410 12.96 -22.25 -14.68
CA GLN A 410 13.10 -20.79 -14.60
C GLN A 410 14.38 -20.37 -13.85
N TYR A 411 14.78 -21.12 -12.82
CA TYR A 411 16.07 -20.93 -12.12
C TYR A 411 17.24 -21.29 -13.02
N ALA A 412 17.13 -22.41 -13.74
CA ALA A 412 18.15 -22.85 -14.68
C ALA A 412 18.34 -21.85 -15.84
N GLU A 413 17.29 -21.16 -16.29
CA GLU A 413 17.40 -20.08 -17.29
C GLU A 413 17.89 -18.74 -16.73
N GLY A 414 18.02 -18.64 -15.40
CA GLY A 414 18.48 -17.44 -14.71
C GLY A 414 17.42 -16.36 -14.54
N ASP A 415 16.13 -16.68 -14.67
CA ASP A 415 15.00 -15.78 -14.40
C ASP A 415 14.72 -15.61 -12.89
N ASN A 416 15.82 -15.54 -12.12
CA ASN A 416 15.89 -15.18 -10.72
C ASN A 416 15.59 -13.69 -10.57
N ALA A 417 14.30 -13.37 -10.64
CA ALA A 417 13.82 -12.01 -10.77
C ALA A 417 13.65 -11.33 -9.42
N PHE A 418 14.06 -10.06 -9.37
CA PHE A 418 13.96 -9.18 -8.21
C PHE A 418 13.26 -7.88 -8.60
N ILE A 419 12.61 -7.26 -7.63
CA ILE A 419 11.90 -5.99 -7.79
C ILE A 419 12.88 -4.81 -7.73
N PHE A 420 13.80 -4.84 -6.76
CA PHE A 420 14.99 -3.99 -6.69
C PHE A 420 16.27 -4.84 -6.86
N PRO A 421 17.37 -4.29 -7.39
CA PRO A 421 18.63 -5.04 -7.52
C PRO A 421 19.08 -5.60 -6.17
N PRO A 422 19.29 -6.92 -6.00
CA PRO A 422 19.71 -7.47 -4.72
C PRO A 422 21.13 -7.01 -4.36
N PRO A 423 21.51 -6.98 -3.07
CA PRO A 423 22.82 -6.50 -2.63
C PRO A 423 24.03 -7.12 -3.36
N SER A 424 23.93 -8.38 -3.80
CA SER A 424 24.97 -9.07 -4.57
C SER A 424 25.16 -8.58 -6.01
N VAL A 425 24.37 -7.60 -6.48
CA VAL A 425 24.65 -6.81 -7.69
C VAL A 425 25.74 -5.77 -7.43
N PHE A 426 25.78 -5.18 -6.23
CA PHE A 426 26.77 -4.17 -5.85
C PHE A 426 28.04 -4.79 -5.26
N LEU A 427 27.88 -5.82 -4.42
CA LEU A 427 28.96 -6.51 -3.72
C LEU A 427 28.97 -8.02 -4.08
N PRO A 428 29.68 -8.43 -5.15
CA PRO A 428 29.79 -9.83 -5.51
C PRO A 428 30.53 -10.65 -4.44
N PRO A 429 30.29 -11.98 -4.37
CA PRO A 429 30.90 -12.85 -3.37
C PRO A 429 32.39 -13.12 -3.59
N GLN A 430 32.85 -12.97 -4.84
CA GLN A 430 34.23 -13.23 -5.28
C GLN A 430 35.08 -11.95 -5.32
N THR A 431 34.77 -10.97 -4.46
CA THR A 431 35.55 -9.72 -4.38
C THR A 431 36.43 -9.79 -3.15
N ASP A 432 37.72 -10.10 -3.33
CA ASP A 432 38.76 -10.12 -2.29
C ASP A 432 39.12 -8.70 -1.83
N GLY A 433 38.14 -7.96 -1.31
CA GLY A 433 38.26 -6.55 -0.90
C GLY A 433 38.35 -5.53 -2.04
N ASP A 434 38.95 -5.89 -3.19
CA ASP A 434 39.18 -4.99 -4.32
C ASP A 434 37.91 -4.65 -5.12
N LEU A 435 37.16 -3.67 -4.61
CA LEU A 435 35.95 -3.12 -5.25
C LEU A 435 36.28 -2.40 -6.57
N LYS A 436 36.09 -3.12 -7.68
CA LYS A 436 36.38 -2.64 -9.04
C LYS A 436 35.61 -1.34 -9.36
N PRO A 437 36.21 -0.36 -10.07
CA PRO A 437 35.54 0.90 -10.46
C PRO A 437 34.21 0.74 -11.22
N ARG A 438 33.95 -0.43 -11.81
CA ARG A 438 32.66 -0.77 -12.41
C ARG A 438 31.54 -0.88 -11.37
N GLN A 439 31.80 -1.43 -10.18
CA GLN A 439 30.78 -1.58 -9.15
C GLN A 439 30.39 -0.24 -8.54
N LEU A 440 31.35 0.66 -8.37
CA LEU A 440 31.08 2.01 -7.91
C LEU A 440 30.10 2.73 -8.84
N LYS A 441 30.31 2.59 -10.16
CA LYS A 441 29.40 3.16 -11.17
C LYS A 441 28.02 2.52 -11.17
N ILE A 442 27.90 1.21 -10.86
CA ILE A 442 26.61 0.51 -10.71
C ILE A 442 25.86 1.03 -9.47
N LEU A 443 26.55 1.22 -8.34
CA LEU A 443 25.98 1.84 -7.15
C LEU A 443 25.51 3.28 -7.42
N HIS A 444 26.33 4.09 -8.09
CA HIS A 444 25.97 5.48 -8.44
C HIS A 444 24.79 5.55 -9.41
N ALA A 445 24.75 4.64 -10.41
CA ALA A 445 23.61 4.52 -11.31
C ALA A 445 22.34 4.14 -10.56
N PHE A 446 22.41 3.19 -9.62
CA PHE A 446 21.26 2.84 -8.77
C PHE A 446 20.76 4.05 -7.96
N ILE A 447 21.65 4.74 -7.25
CA ILE A 447 21.28 5.88 -6.41
C ILE A 447 20.64 7.00 -7.23
N ARG A 448 21.21 7.35 -8.39
CA ARG A 448 20.65 8.37 -9.31
C ARG A 448 19.28 8.01 -9.88
N HIS A 449 18.93 6.73 -9.96
CA HIS A 449 17.65 6.25 -10.51
C HIS A 449 16.75 5.63 -9.44
N TYR A 450 17.13 5.65 -8.17
CA TYR A 450 16.36 5.02 -7.09
C TYR A 450 14.93 5.57 -7.04
N ASP A 451 14.78 6.88 -7.20
CA ASP A 451 13.48 7.56 -7.25
C ASP A 451 12.64 7.16 -8.49
N ILE A 452 13.25 6.79 -9.63
CA ILE A 452 12.53 6.17 -10.75
C ILE A 452 12.12 4.74 -10.41
N LEU A 453 13.01 3.97 -9.78
CA LEU A 453 12.69 2.61 -9.36
C LEU A 453 11.55 2.62 -8.34
N LEU A 454 11.47 3.61 -7.44
CA LEU A 454 10.31 3.84 -6.56
C LEU A 454 9.05 4.25 -7.34
N LEU A 455 9.12 5.18 -8.30
CA LEU A 455 7.98 5.56 -9.17
C LEU A 455 7.43 4.37 -9.95
N ARG A 456 8.33 3.53 -10.49
CA ARG A 456 8.00 2.30 -11.21
C ARG A 456 7.15 1.35 -10.37
N MET A 457 7.28 1.40 -9.05
CA MET A 457 6.49 0.59 -8.12
C MET A 457 5.05 1.08 -7.95
N SER A 458 4.75 2.38 -8.18
CA SER A 458 3.38 2.93 -8.03
C SER A 458 2.33 2.04 -8.69
N PRO A 459 1.16 1.78 -8.05
CA PRO A 459 0.12 0.86 -8.55
C PRO A 459 -0.29 1.08 -10.00
N ARG A 460 -0.13 2.32 -10.49
CA ARG A 460 -0.40 2.77 -11.86
C ARG A 460 0.46 2.05 -12.93
N ASN A 461 1.66 1.60 -12.56
CA ASN A 461 2.74 1.30 -13.51
C ASN A 461 2.96 -0.19 -13.80
N SER A 462 2.29 -1.10 -13.09
CA SER A 462 2.39 -2.57 -13.29
C SER A 462 3.83 -3.06 -13.58
N PRO A 463 4.78 -2.82 -12.67
CA PRO A 463 6.18 -3.18 -12.85
C PRO A 463 6.36 -4.67 -13.15
N THR A 464 7.43 -4.99 -13.89
CA THR A 464 7.85 -6.38 -14.16
C THR A 464 9.08 -6.74 -13.33
N SER A 465 9.13 -7.95 -12.78
CA SER A 465 10.30 -8.41 -12.02
C SER A 465 11.51 -8.62 -12.94
N ILE A 466 12.70 -8.21 -12.51
CA ILE A 466 13.90 -8.19 -13.37
C ILE A 466 14.93 -9.21 -12.89
N PRO A 467 15.35 -10.18 -13.72
CA PRO A 467 16.45 -11.10 -13.45
C PRO A 467 17.76 -10.42 -13.00
N ARG A 468 18.43 -10.99 -12.00
CA ARG A 468 19.73 -10.48 -11.47
C ARG A 468 20.76 -10.17 -12.57
N GLY A 469 20.89 -11.05 -13.56
CA GLY A 469 21.80 -10.85 -14.70
C GLY A 469 21.45 -9.69 -15.64
N LYS A 470 20.18 -9.22 -15.62
CA LYS A 470 19.73 -8.02 -16.36
C LYS A 470 19.96 -6.74 -15.55
N TRP A 471 19.84 -6.76 -14.21
CA TRP A 471 20.15 -5.60 -13.34
C TRP A 471 21.58 -5.07 -13.55
N HIS A 472 22.58 -5.96 -13.63
CA HIS A 472 23.97 -5.59 -13.94
C HIS A 472 24.20 -4.96 -15.33
N ARG A 473 23.23 -5.08 -16.25
CA ARG A 473 23.28 -4.48 -17.60
C ARG A 473 22.56 -3.14 -17.61
N ILE A 474 21.39 -3.08 -16.98
CA ILE A 474 20.57 -1.88 -16.80
C ILE A 474 21.37 -0.81 -16.03
N LEU A 475 21.99 -1.17 -14.91
CA LEU A 475 22.75 -0.24 -14.05
C LEU A 475 24.21 -0.03 -14.49
N ALA A 476 24.68 -0.69 -15.56
CA ALA A 476 26.05 -0.50 -16.00
C ALA A 476 26.18 0.82 -16.79
N PRO A 477 27.23 1.61 -16.55
CA PRO A 477 27.50 2.81 -17.34
C PRO A 477 27.80 2.43 -18.79
N GLU A 478 27.35 3.28 -19.71
CA GLU A 478 27.64 3.16 -21.13
C GLU A 478 29.15 3.10 -21.38
N ARG A 479 29.60 2.12 -22.18
CA ARG A 479 30.92 2.23 -22.80
C ARG A 479 30.79 3.25 -23.92
N ARG A 480 31.10 4.53 -23.64
CA ARG A 480 31.44 5.49 -24.70
C ARG A 480 32.47 4.82 -25.59
N ASN A 481 32.08 4.52 -26.82
CA ASN A 481 33.02 4.05 -27.84
C ASN A 481 34.13 5.10 -27.92
N GLN A 482 35.38 4.66 -27.86
CA GLN A 482 36.53 5.55 -27.98
C GLN A 482 36.37 6.31 -29.29
N LYS A 483 36.44 7.65 -29.24
CA LYS A 483 36.55 8.45 -30.47
C LYS A 483 37.73 7.89 -31.26
N PRO A 484 37.59 7.58 -32.56
CA PRO A 484 38.73 7.11 -33.34
C PRO A 484 39.80 8.20 -33.31
N THR A 485 41.00 7.82 -32.88
CA THR A 485 42.19 8.66 -32.96
C THR A 485 42.39 9.03 -34.43
N PRO A 486 42.65 10.31 -34.79
CA PRO A 486 42.99 10.65 -36.16
C PRO A 486 44.34 10.02 -36.50
N VAL A 487 44.32 9.00 -37.37
CA VAL A 487 45.52 8.37 -37.91
C VAL A 487 45.93 9.15 -39.15
N ASN A 488 47.09 9.80 -39.11
CA ASN A 488 47.74 10.28 -40.33
C ASN A 488 48.17 9.06 -41.16
N ASP A 489 47.83 9.07 -42.44
CA ASP A 489 48.32 8.10 -43.41
C ASP A 489 49.84 8.16 -43.54
N LEU A 490 50.48 6.98 -43.66
CA LEU A 490 51.50 6.63 -44.67
C LEU A 490 52.20 5.31 -44.31
N GLN A 491 51.62 4.16 -44.69
CA GLN A 491 52.36 2.94 -45.05
C GLN A 491 51.46 1.90 -45.75
N PRO A 492 51.94 1.21 -46.81
CA PRO A 492 51.15 0.24 -47.57
C PRO A 492 51.06 -1.15 -46.88
N PRO A 493 50.06 -1.98 -47.24
CA PRO A 493 49.61 -3.05 -46.36
C PRO A 493 50.40 -4.37 -46.52
N SER A 494 50.85 -4.96 -45.42
CA SER A 494 51.13 -6.40 -45.39
C SER A 494 50.80 -7.06 -44.05
N LYS A 495 50.05 -8.18 -44.14
CA LYS A 495 49.51 -9.08 -43.10
C LYS A 495 48.07 -8.75 -42.65
N LYS A 496 47.15 -9.63 -43.08
CA LYS A 496 45.73 -9.64 -42.70
C LYS A 496 45.58 -9.71 -41.17
N PRO A 497 44.97 -8.73 -40.49
CA PRO A 497 44.48 -8.94 -39.13
C PRO A 497 43.33 -9.95 -39.17
N LYS A 498 43.17 -10.71 -38.09
CA LYS A 498 42.02 -11.60 -37.91
C LYS A 498 40.74 -10.76 -37.90
N SER A 499 39.65 -11.34 -38.38
CA SER A 499 38.33 -10.71 -38.38
C SER A 499 37.82 -10.50 -36.95
N ASP A 500 38.14 -9.33 -36.38
CA ASP A 500 37.42 -8.80 -35.23
C ASP A 500 36.00 -8.45 -35.67
N ILE A 501 35.09 -9.43 -35.57
CA ILE A 501 33.65 -9.18 -35.63
C ILE A 501 33.32 -8.32 -34.42
N PRO A 502 32.88 -7.05 -34.58
CA PRO A 502 32.46 -6.25 -33.45
C PRO A 502 31.22 -6.92 -32.89
N SER A 503 31.32 -7.47 -31.67
CA SER A 503 30.14 -8.05 -31.00
C SER A 503 29.19 -6.91 -30.62
N GLN A 504 28.34 -6.51 -31.57
CA GLN A 504 27.24 -5.58 -31.34
C GLN A 504 26.34 -6.20 -30.27
N ARG A 505 26.42 -5.67 -29.05
CA ARG A 505 25.54 -6.07 -27.94
C ARG A 505 24.20 -5.33 -28.12
N PRO A 506 23.04 -5.96 -27.88
CA PRO A 506 21.75 -5.31 -28.06
C PRO A 506 21.67 -4.00 -27.26
N PRO A 507 21.33 -2.84 -27.88
CA PRO A 507 21.23 -1.56 -27.18
C PRO A 507 20.11 -1.49 -26.12
N GLU A 508 19.13 -2.39 -26.24
CA GLU A 508 17.76 -2.31 -25.68
C GLU A 508 17.66 -2.20 -24.15
N LEU A 509 18.65 -2.72 -23.40
CA LEU A 509 18.54 -2.80 -21.93
C LEU A 509 18.98 -1.52 -21.20
N TYR A 510 19.86 -0.71 -21.79
CA TYR A 510 20.18 0.62 -21.24
C TYR A 510 19.03 1.60 -21.55
N THR A 511 18.34 1.38 -22.68
CA THR A 511 17.15 2.14 -23.08
C THR A 511 16.02 2.06 -22.05
N LEU A 512 15.90 0.98 -21.25
CA LEU A 512 14.83 0.85 -20.26
C LEU A 512 14.88 1.90 -19.13
N LEU A 513 16.06 2.21 -18.59
CA LEU A 513 16.17 3.25 -17.55
C LEU A 513 15.91 4.64 -18.12
N VAL A 514 16.38 4.90 -19.33
CA VAL A 514 16.12 6.16 -20.05
C VAL A 514 14.63 6.28 -20.34
N GLN A 515 13.99 5.25 -20.90
CA GLN A 515 12.54 5.19 -21.13
C GLN A 515 11.72 5.40 -19.85
N TRP A 516 12.09 4.80 -18.72
CA TRP A 516 11.40 5.08 -17.45
C TRP A 516 11.67 6.49 -16.93
N THR A 517 12.84 7.07 -17.20
CA THR A 517 13.12 8.49 -16.90
C THR A 517 12.19 9.37 -17.73
N ASP A 518 12.17 9.19 -19.05
CA ASP A 518 11.37 9.97 -19.99
C ASP A 518 9.85 9.80 -19.76
N GLN A 519 9.39 8.62 -19.34
CA GLN A 519 7.98 8.34 -19.08
C GLN A 519 7.50 8.82 -17.71
N LEU A 520 8.32 8.66 -16.66
CA LEU A 520 7.90 8.88 -15.27
C LEU A 520 8.39 10.22 -14.69
N ASP A 521 9.46 10.78 -15.25
CA ASP A 521 10.11 12.01 -14.76
C ASP A 521 10.76 12.83 -15.92
N PRO A 522 10.03 13.17 -17.01
CA PRO A 522 10.57 13.80 -18.22
C PRO A 522 11.24 15.16 -17.98
N ASP A 523 10.85 15.86 -16.92
CA ASP A 523 11.37 17.20 -16.60
C ASP A 523 12.81 17.13 -16.03
N ASN A 524 13.34 15.92 -15.77
CA ASN A 524 14.53 15.67 -14.95
C ASN A 524 15.71 15.06 -15.73
N ALA A 525 16.04 15.64 -16.89
CA ALA A 525 17.18 15.21 -17.71
C ALA A 525 18.57 15.44 -17.03
N HIS A 526 18.62 16.24 -15.96
CA HIS A 526 19.86 16.76 -15.35
C HIS A 526 20.32 16.01 -14.08
N ARG A 527 19.87 14.76 -13.86
CA ARG A 527 20.20 13.85 -12.72
C ARG A 527 21.70 13.59 -12.42
N ASN A 528 22.63 14.24 -13.11
CA ASN A 528 24.06 13.93 -13.06
C ASN A 528 24.89 14.84 -12.14
N GLU A 529 24.34 15.93 -11.63
CA GLU A 529 25.11 16.99 -10.94
C GLU A 529 25.41 16.68 -9.46
N THR A 530 24.51 16.03 -8.73
CA THR A 530 24.73 15.63 -7.33
C THR A 530 24.39 14.16 -7.09
N LEU A 531 25.11 13.54 -6.15
CA LEU A 531 24.87 12.18 -5.67
C LEU A 531 24.69 12.24 -4.16
N ALA A 532 23.50 11.87 -3.66
CA ALA A 532 23.19 11.92 -2.24
C ALA A 532 22.34 10.74 -1.80
N TRP A 533 22.49 10.31 -0.55
CA TRP A 533 21.64 9.30 0.10
C TRP A 533 21.25 9.79 1.50
N ALA A 534 19.96 9.76 1.82
CA ALA A 534 19.42 10.27 3.09
C ALA A 534 19.85 11.72 3.46
N GLY A 535 20.22 12.55 2.47
CA GLY A 535 20.74 13.90 2.66
C GLY A 535 22.27 14.01 2.72
N GLU A 536 22.99 12.90 2.87
CA GLU A 536 24.46 12.85 2.86
C GLU A 536 24.98 12.85 1.41
N HIS A 537 25.92 13.75 1.07
CA HIS A 537 26.60 13.74 -0.24
C HIS A 537 27.60 12.57 -0.34
N LEU A 538 27.56 11.86 -1.47
CA LEU A 538 28.41 10.69 -1.70
C LEU A 538 29.59 11.00 -2.63
N PRO A 539 30.77 10.43 -2.39
CA PRO A 539 31.93 10.60 -3.27
C PRO A 539 31.67 10.03 -4.66
N LEU A 540 32.21 10.68 -5.70
CA LEU A 540 32.05 10.26 -7.10
C LEU A 540 33.22 9.40 -7.61
N ASP A 541 34.38 9.53 -6.97
CA ASP A 541 35.70 9.01 -7.34
C ASP A 541 36.09 7.74 -6.58
N ARG A 542 35.65 7.63 -5.31
CA ARG A 542 35.94 6.52 -4.39
C ARG A 542 34.66 5.89 -3.84
N TRP A 543 34.79 4.70 -3.26
CA TRP A 543 33.67 4.01 -2.64
C TRP A 543 33.17 4.75 -1.37
N PRO A 544 31.85 4.83 -1.11
CA PRO A 544 31.32 5.42 0.13
C PRO A 544 31.86 4.72 1.39
N HIS A 545 31.81 5.40 2.54
CA HIS A 545 32.24 4.77 3.80
C HIS A 545 31.48 3.46 4.07
N VAL A 546 32.13 2.49 4.73
CA VAL A 546 31.58 1.13 4.93
C VAL A 546 30.17 1.17 5.54
N ARG A 547 29.98 2.04 6.55
CA ARG A 547 28.69 2.26 7.22
C ARG A 547 27.61 2.81 6.30
N VAL A 548 27.96 3.72 5.38
CA VAL A 548 27.00 4.29 4.42
C VAL A 548 26.57 3.23 3.42
N THR A 549 27.50 2.40 2.94
CA THR A 549 27.17 1.25 2.08
C THR A 549 26.28 0.25 2.79
N GLU A 550 26.60 -0.09 4.05
CA GLU A 550 25.82 -1.01 4.88
C GLU A 550 24.37 -0.51 5.07
N ARG A 551 24.17 0.78 5.31
CA ARG A 551 22.83 1.43 5.36
C ARG A 551 22.07 1.28 4.04
N ILE A 552 22.70 1.62 2.91
CA ILE A 552 22.09 1.52 1.57
C ILE A 552 21.65 0.08 1.28
N LEU A 553 22.53 -0.91 1.53
CA LEU A 553 22.25 -2.31 1.25
C LEU A 553 21.19 -2.92 2.18
N TYR A 554 21.14 -2.47 3.44
CA TYR A 554 20.05 -2.82 4.35
C TYR A 554 18.71 -2.35 3.80
N GLU A 555 18.59 -1.07 3.42
CA GLU A 555 17.31 -0.50 2.96
C GLU A 555 16.80 -1.21 1.70
N ILE A 556 17.68 -1.48 0.72
CA ILE A 556 17.33 -2.22 -0.51
C ILE A 556 16.87 -3.66 -0.19
N ASN A 557 17.57 -4.36 0.70
CA ASN A 557 17.21 -5.74 1.07
C ASN A 557 15.89 -5.80 1.85
N GLU A 558 15.68 -4.88 2.79
CA GLU A 558 14.45 -4.80 3.59
C GLU A 558 13.22 -4.46 2.71
N ILE A 559 13.37 -3.60 1.69
CA ILE A 559 12.34 -3.38 0.66
C ILE A 559 12.04 -4.69 -0.08
N ASN A 560 13.06 -5.37 -0.60
CA ASN A 560 12.87 -6.66 -1.28
C ASN A 560 12.23 -7.71 -0.36
N LEU A 561 12.62 -7.82 0.92
CA LEU A 561 12.02 -8.72 1.91
C LEU A 561 10.52 -8.46 2.09
N ARG A 562 10.13 -7.21 2.38
CA ARG A 562 8.72 -6.86 2.64
C ARG A 562 7.83 -7.16 1.43
N TRP A 563 8.39 -6.96 0.24
CA TRP A 563 7.78 -7.30 -1.03
C TRP A 563 7.66 -8.80 -1.28
N GLU A 564 8.76 -9.54 -1.12
CA GLU A 564 8.85 -10.98 -1.34
C GLU A 564 7.95 -11.75 -0.37
N PHE A 565 7.87 -11.30 0.88
CA PHE A 565 6.93 -11.82 1.87
C PHE A 565 5.47 -11.65 1.40
N ARG A 566 5.05 -10.44 1.01
CA ARG A 566 3.69 -10.18 0.50
C ARG A 566 3.35 -10.94 -0.80
N MET A 567 4.33 -11.16 -1.68
CA MET A 567 4.13 -11.95 -2.91
C MET A 567 3.94 -13.44 -2.64
N LEU A 568 4.68 -14.00 -1.66
CA LEU A 568 4.51 -15.40 -1.27
C LEU A 568 3.21 -15.58 -0.48
N ASP A 569 2.93 -14.69 0.45
CA ASP A 569 1.72 -14.66 1.27
C ASP A 569 0.45 -14.80 0.42
N LYS A 570 0.24 -13.90 -0.55
CA LYS A 570 -0.89 -13.97 -1.50
C LYS A 570 -0.99 -15.26 -2.32
N ARG A 571 0.09 -16.03 -2.46
CA ARG A 571 0.07 -17.35 -3.13
C ARG A 571 -0.24 -18.49 -2.17
N MET A 572 0.02 -18.32 -0.88
CA MET A 572 -0.04 -19.34 0.16
C MET A 572 -1.32 -19.30 0.99
N THR A 573 -1.90 -18.11 1.20
CA THR A 573 -3.15 -17.94 1.96
C THR A 573 -4.31 -18.74 1.35
N VAL A 574 -5.23 -19.19 2.20
CA VAL A 574 -6.45 -19.89 1.81
C VAL A 574 -7.56 -18.85 1.59
N ASP A 575 -8.36 -18.98 0.52
CA ASP A 575 -9.42 -18.04 0.11
C ASP A 575 -10.60 -17.90 1.11
N THR A 576 -10.48 -18.42 2.32
CA THR A 576 -11.49 -18.41 3.39
C THR A 576 -11.28 -17.34 4.45
N ALA A 577 -10.12 -16.66 4.47
CA ALA A 577 -9.82 -15.60 5.44
C ALA A 577 -10.42 -14.24 5.01
N PRO A 578 -10.92 -13.41 5.94
CA PRO A 578 -11.24 -12.02 5.64
C PRO A 578 -9.96 -11.25 5.30
N GLN A 579 -9.72 -10.99 4.02
CA GLN A 579 -8.49 -10.37 3.48
C GLN A 579 -8.02 -9.15 4.29
N ASP A 580 -8.98 -8.31 4.71
CA ASP A 580 -8.72 -7.10 5.48
C ASP A 580 -7.93 -7.34 6.78
N ALA A 581 -8.26 -8.40 7.51
CA ALA A 581 -7.61 -8.74 8.77
C ALA A 581 -6.25 -9.40 8.57
N HIS A 582 -6.10 -10.16 7.48
CA HIS A 582 -4.85 -10.82 7.11
C HIS A 582 -3.78 -9.82 6.68
N ASP A 583 -4.13 -8.85 5.82
CA ASP A 583 -3.21 -7.77 5.40
C ASP A 583 -2.70 -6.93 6.59
N ASP A 584 -3.56 -6.73 7.61
CA ASP A 584 -3.22 -6.05 8.85
C ASP A 584 -2.26 -6.91 9.73
N LEU A 585 -2.37 -8.25 9.72
CA LEU A 585 -1.42 -9.18 10.37
C LEU A 585 -0.06 -9.21 9.65
N VAL A 586 -0.05 -9.27 8.32
CA VAL A 586 1.16 -9.17 7.48
C VAL A 586 1.93 -7.89 7.80
N THR A 587 1.23 -6.77 7.96
CA THR A 587 1.86 -5.47 8.24
C THR A 587 2.42 -5.37 9.67
N GLN A 588 1.93 -6.17 10.62
CA GLN A 588 2.50 -6.29 11.97
C GLN A 588 3.83 -7.06 12.03
N CYS A 589 4.19 -7.82 10.98
CA CYS A 589 5.48 -8.53 10.91
C CYS A 589 6.68 -7.57 10.80
N PHE A 590 6.47 -6.34 10.34
CA PHE A 590 7.53 -5.39 10.02
C PHE A 590 7.56 -4.17 10.94
N PRO A 591 8.75 -3.63 11.25
CA PRO A 591 8.87 -2.49 12.12
C PRO A 591 8.38 -1.21 11.45
N SER A 592 7.57 -0.44 12.18
CA SER A 592 7.13 0.88 11.74
C SER A 592 8.23 1.92 11.95
N SER A 593 8.41 2.79 10.97
CA SER A 593 9.17 4.03 11.07
C SER A 593 8.34 5.20 11.62
N SER A 594 7.08 4.96 12.00
CA SER A 594 6.07 5.98 12.30
C SER A 594 5.10 5.58 13.42
N PHE A 595 4.36 6.57 13.92
CA PHE A 595 3.03 6.40 14.51
C PHE A 595 2.82 5.39 15.67
N ALA A 596 3.61 5.57 16.74
CA ALA A 596 3.24 5.15 18.09
C ALA A 596 2.98 3.63 18.32
N SER A 597 3.54 2.77 17.47
CA SER A 597 3.83 1.37 17.81
C SER A 597 5.04 0.88 17.03
N ASP A 598 5.92 0.07 17.62
CA ASP A 598 7.12 -0.38 16.90
C ASP A 598 6.80 -1.32 15.70
N ALA A 599 5.58 -1.83 15.61
CA ALA A 599 5.07 -2.66 14.51
C ALA A 599 4.05 -1.91 13.65
N GLY A 600 3.90 -2.33 12.39
CA GLY A 600 2.97 -1.73 11.42
C GLY A 600 3.65 -1.04 10.23
N GLY A 601 4.84 -1.51 9.81
CA GLY A 601 5.63 -0.83 8.78
C GLY A 601 5.12 -1.03 7.35
N ASP A 602 4.90 0.07 6.62
CA ASP A 602 4.64 0.00 5.18
C ASP A 602 5.85 -0.58 4.42
N HIS A 603 5.57 -1.38 3.37
CA HIS A 603 6.58 -2.09 2.57
C HIS A 603 7.57 -1.20 1.83
N MET A 604 7.18 0.04 1.50
CA MET A 604 8.06 1.04 0.89
C MET A 604 8.69 1.98 1.93
N SER A 605 8.15 2.00 3.16
CA SER A 605 8.59 2.87 4.26
C SER A 605 9.73 2.23 5.05
N VAL A 606 10.88 2.10 4.39
CA VAL A 606 12.10 1.53 4.95
C VAL A 606 13.10 2.65 5.25
N LYS A 607 13.67 2.63 6.46
CA LYS A 607 14.74 3.53 6.91
C LYS A 607 15.80 2.73 7.66
N TYR A 608 17.08 3.02 7.47
CA TYR A 608 18.18 2.32 8.14
C TYR A 608 18.08 2.36 9.67
N THR A 609 17.43 3.39 10.23
CA THR A 609 17.13 3.50 11.68
C THR A 609 16.23 2.37 12.22
N THR A 610 15.58 1.61 11.34
CA THR A 610 14.81 0.40 11.69
C THR A 610 15.64 -0.89 11.71
N ALA A 611 16.92 -0.86 11.32
CA ALA A 611 17.76 -2.06 11.18
C ALA A 611 18.00 -2.84 12.48
N TRP A 612 17.69 -2.24 13.64
CA TRP A 612 17.72 -2.88 14.96
C TRP A 612 16.31 -3.03 15.56
N ARG A 613 15.28 -3.14 14.72
CA ARG A 613 13.87 -3.35 15.10
C ARG A 613 13.31 -4.57 14.34
N GLY A 614 12.07 -4.96 14.60
CA GLY A 614 11.46 -6.04 13.81
C GLY A 614 12.11 -7.41 14.03
N LEU A 615 12.09 -8.20 12.97
CA LEU A 615 12.73 -9.53 12.87
C LEU A 615 14.28 -9.48 12.86
N SER A 616 14.89 -8.29 12.79
CA SER A 616 16.35 -8.12 12.84
C SER A 616 16.87 -7.59 14.18
N ASN A 617 15.99 -7.34 15.16
CA ASN A 617 16.40 -6.90 16.49
C ASN A 617 17.14 -8.02 17.25
N PRO A 618 18.36 -7.78 17.78
CA PRO A 618 19.14 -8.81 18.47
C PRO A 618 18.60 -9.19 19.86
N ILE A 619 17.68 -8.43 20.44
CA ILE A 619 17.08 -8.66 21.74
C ILE A 619 15.77 -9.43 21.57
N ASP A 620 15.76 -10.70 21.99
CA ASP A 620 14.62 -11.62 21.87
C ASP A 620 13.30 -11.03 22.41
N LYS A 621 13.33 -10.34 23.55
CA LYS A 621 12.16 -9.68 24.13
C LYS A 621 11.53 -8.64 23.18
N GLN A 622 12.34 -7.93 22.41
CA GLN A 622 11.87 -6.93 21.44
C GLN A 622 11.44 -7.59 20.11
N ARG A 623 12.14 -8.65 19.69
CA ARG A 623 11.83 -9.42 18.48
C ARG A 623 10.55 -10.26 18.61
N ARG A 624 10.21 -10.71 19.83
CA ARG A 624 9.07 -11.62 20.15
C ARG A 624 7.77 -11.28 19.43
N LYS A 625 7.32 -10.02 19.46
CA LYS A 625 6.03 -9.62 18.86
C LYS A 625 5.98 -9.79 17.33
N TYR A 626 7.11 -9.63 16.65
CA TYR A 626 7.19 -9.77 15.19
C TYR A 626 7.23 -11.24 14.78
N VAL A 627 7.90 -12.10 15.56
CA VAL A 627 7.88 -13.56 15.35
C VAL A 627 6.47 -14.12 15.62
N LEU A 628 5.76 -13.60 16.62
CA LEU A 628 4.36 -13.96 16.88
C LEU A 628 3.43 -13.49 15.74
N ALA A 629 3.61 -12.28 15.22
CA ALA A 629 2.88 -11.82 14.03
C ALA A 629 3.17 -12.72 12.81
N LEU A 630 4.45 -13.03 12.57
CA LEU A 630 4.89 -13.93 11.51
C LEU A 630 4.27 -15.33 11.66
N SER A 631 4.28 -15.92 12.85
CA SER A 631 3.68 -17.25 13.08
C SER A 631 2.17 -17.29 12.82
N ARG A 632 1.45 -16.19 13.09
CA ARG A 632 0.01 -16.09 12.78
C ARG A 632 -0.24 -16.00 11.29
N VAL A 633 0.52 -15.19 10.57
CA VAL A 633 0.44 -15.10 9.10
C VAL A 633 0.75 -16.47 8.47
N LEU A 634 1.85 -17.11 8.89
CA LEU A 634 2.24 -18.43 8.39
C LEU A 634 1.21 -19.51 8.76
N ALA A 635 0.51 -19.42 9.90
CA ALA A 635 -0.54 -20.38 10.27
C ALA A 635 -1.77 -20.34 9.34
N GLU A 636 -1.97 -19.27 8.57
CA GLU A 636 -3.01 -19.16 7.53
C GLU A 636 -2.54 -19.67 6.14
N TRP A 637 -1.27 -20.09 6.02
CA TRP A 637 -0.69 -20.62 4.78
C TRP A 637 -0.94 -22.11 4.60
N LYS A 638 -1.19 -22.52 3.35
CA LYS A 638 -1.33 -23.93 2.95
C LYS A 638 -0.08 -24.75 3.33
N GLY A 639 -0.28 -25.86 4.04
CA GLY A 639 0.79 -26.77 4.44
C GLY A 639 1.70 -26.26 5.57
N CYS A 640 1.24 -25.31 6.39
CA CYS A 640 1.97 -24.83 7.56
C CYS A 640 2.19 -25.95 8.60
N PRO A 641 3.42 -26.13 9.14
CA PRO A 641 3.71 -27.08 10.21
C PRO A 641 2.87 -26.89 11.47
N GLU A 642 2.44 -28.00 12.09
CA GLU A 642 1.60 -27.98 13.30
C GLU A 642 2.25 -27.23 14.47
N GLU A 643 3.58 -27.25 14.59
CA GLU A 643 4.34 -26.49 15.59
C GLU A 643 4.11 -24.97 15.50
N ILE A 644 4.00 -24.42 14.29
CA ILE A 644 3.73 -22.99 14.06
C ILE A 644 2.25 -22.71 14.33
N VAL A 645 1.36 -23.61 13.91
CA VAL A 645 -0.10 -23.49 14.11
C VAL A 645 -0.46 -23.55 15.60
N ALA A 646 0.22 -24.38 16.40
CA ALA A 646 0.08 -24.44 17.84
C ALA A 646 0.57 -23.15 18.50
N ALA A 647 1.83 -22.76 18.21
CA ALA A 647 2.43 -21.55 18.77
C ALA A 647 1.65 -20.26 18.45
N SER A 648 1.02 -20.15 17.27
CA SER A 648 0.19 -18.99 16.89
C SER A 648 -1.00 -18.75 17.84
N LYS A 649 -1.47 -19.80 18.53
CA LYS A 649 -2.62 -19.83 19.45
C LYS A 649 -2.22 -19.73 20.93
N GLU A 650 -0.96 -19.99 21.25
CA GLU A 650 -0.48 -19.97 22.65
C GLU A 650 -0.38 -18.56 23.23
N LYS A 651 -0.43 -18.48 24.56
CA LYS A 651 -0.16 -17.22 25.27
C LYS A 651 1.34 -16.92 25.19
N ALA A 652 1.67 -15.68 24.85
CA ALA A 652 3.01 -15.21 24.48
C ALA A 652 4.11 -15.26 25.56
N ILE A 653 3.90 -15.98 26.68
CA ILE A 653 4.81 -15.99 27.84
C ILE A 653 5.71 -17.23 27.81
N ASP A 654 5.14 -18.43 27.68
CA ASP A 654 5.82 -19.72 27.94
C ASP A 654 6.54 -20.33 26.71
N MET A 655 6.59 -19.58 25.61
CA MET A 655 7.05 -20.04 24.30
C MET A 655 8.57 -19.91 24.10
N ASP A 656 9.20 -20.98 23.57
CA ASP A 656 10.57 -20.92 23.02
C ASP A 656 10.57 -20.14 21.70
N LEU A 657 10.96 -18.87 21.81
CA LEU A 657 11.03 -17.94 20.68
C LEU A 657 12.05 -18.37 19.61
N ILE A 658 13.17 -18.97 20.00
CA ILE A 658 14.27 -19.30 19.07
C ILE A 658 13.86 -20.48 18.20
N SER A 659 13.24 -21.50 18.81
CA SER A 659 12.71 -22.64 18.06
C SER A 659 11.56 -22.22 17.13
N LEU A 660 10.61 -21.39 17.60
CA LEU A 660 9.56 -20.86 16.72
C LEU A 660 10.13 -20.02 15.56
N GLU A 661 11.10 -19.14 15.82
CA GLU A 661 11.69 -18.30 14.78
C GLU A 661 12.42 -19.15 13.72
N ARG A 662 13.14 -20.20 14.14
CA ARG A 662 13.78 -21.17 13.23
C ARG A 662 12.75 -21.96 12.41
N ALA A 663 11.63 -22.39 13.01
CA ALA A 663 10.54 -23.06 12.30
C ALA A 663 9.92 -22.15 11.23
N CYS A 664 9.54 -20.91 11.63
CA CYS A 664 9.01 -19.88 10.73
C CYS A 664 9.97 -19.56 9.58
N ALA A 665 11.26 -19.33 9.88
CA ALA A 665 12.27 -19.02 8.87
C ALA A 665 12.51 -20.19 7.90
N SER A 666 12.53 -21.43 8.39
CA SER A 666 12.69 -22.63 7.56
C SER A 666 11.49 -22.85 6.64
N PHE A 667 10.27 -22.71 7.17
CA PHE A 667 9.05 -22.83 6.36
C PHE A 667 9.01 -21.74 5.28
N TYR A 668 9.22 -20.47 5.64
CA TYR A 668 9.28 -19.36 4.68
C TYR A 668 10.33 -19.59 3.59
N CYS A 669 11.57 -19.94 3.96
CA CYS A 669 12.65 -20.10 2.97
C CYS A 669 12.38 -21.24 1.99
N ARG A 670 11.83 -22.37 2.47
CA ARG A 670 11.45 -23.51 1.62
C ARG A 670 10.29 -23.16 0.68
N GLN A 671 9.23 -22.53 1.19
CA GLN A 671 8.08 -22.14 0.36
C GLN A 671 8.47 -21.06 -0.66
N PHE A 672 9.30 -20.09 -0.28
CA PHE A 672 9.78 -19.08 -1.23
C PHE A 672 10.60 -19.72 -2.36
N PHE A 673 11.53 -20.62 -2.02
CA PHE A 673 12.29 -21.36 -3.03
C PHE A 673 11.37 -22.20 -3.92
N TYR A 674 10.33 -22.84 -3.39
CA TYR A 674 9.36 -23.60 -4.19
C TYR A 674 8.60 -22.72 -5.20
N PHE A 675 8.15 -21.52 -4.81
CA PHE A 675 7.32 -20.65 -5.66
C PHE A 675 8.08 -19.67 -6.57
N PHE A 676 9.33 -19.33 -6.24
CA PHE A 676 10.14 -18.34 -6.95
C PHE A 676 11.51 -18.88 -7.39
N ALA A 677 11.76 -20.15 -7.12
CA ALA A 677 12.96 -20.92 -7.50
C ALA A 677 14.31 -20.40 -7.00
N ARG A 678 14.37 -19.28 -6.27
CA ARG A 678 15.60 -18.67 -5.72
C ARG A 678 15.56 -18.50 -4.20
N ALA A 679 16.68 -18.13 -3.61
CA ALA A 679 16.69 -17.67 -2.21
C ALA A 679 15.82 -16.41 -2.04
N PRO A 680 15.04 -16.31 -0.94
CA PRO A 680 14.41 -15.05 -0.56
C PRO A 680 15.43 -14.03 -0.05
N SER A 681 15.07 -12.75 -0.11
CA SER A 681 15.58 -11.77 0.84
C SER A 681 15.09 -12.14 2.25
N VAL A 682 15.99 -12.02 3.23
CA VAL A 682 15.74 -12.34 4.65
C VAL A 682 16.05 -11.12 5.53
N PRO A 683 15.57 -11.06 6.78
CA PRO A 683 15.93 -10.00 7.72
C PRO A 683 17.44 -9.91 7.93
N LEU A 684 17.97 -8.69 7.74
CA LEU A 684 19.36 -8.34 8.01
C LEU A 684 19.41 -7.16 8.99
N ARG A 685 20.55 -6.94 9.64
CA ARG A 685 20.82 -5.77 10.49
C ARG A 685 22.15 -5.10 10.14
N THR A 686 22.25 -3.81 10.41
CA THR A 686 23.55 -3.11 10.45
C THR A 686 24.37 -3.63 11.64
N SER A 687 25.69 -3.65 11.53
CA SER A 687 26.59 -4.14 12.57
C SER A 687 26.84 -3.13 13.71
N ILE A 688 26.32 -1.90 13.60
CA ILE A 688 26.17 -0.93 14.70
C ILE A 688 24.70 -0.51 14.79
N ASP A 689 24.21 -0.27 16.01
CA ASP A 689 22.89 0.27 16.27
C ASP A 689 22.78 1.73 15.76
N PRO A 690 21.87 2.02 14.81
CA PRO A 690 21.71 3.36 14.24
C PRO A 690 21.14 4.39 15.22
N THR A 691 20.67 4.00 16.40
CA THR A 691 20.14 4.90 17.44
C THR A 691 21.21 5.35 18.44
N ILE A 692 22.26 4.54 18.64
CA ILE A 692 23.39 4.86 19.53
C ILE A 692 24.40 5.79 18.82
N TYR A 693 24.41 5.79 17.49
CA TYR A 693 25.46 6.39 16.68
C TYR A 693 24.97 7.56 15.82
N ILE A 694 24.96 8.75 16.43
CA ILE A 694 25.04 10.02 15.71
C ILE A 694 26.49 10.16 15.24
N MET A 695 26.74 10.18 13.92
CA MET A 695 28.07 10.54 13.41
C MET A 695 28.32 12.04 13.59
N PRO A 696 29.60 12.46 13.73
CA PRO A 696 29.99 13.87 13.65
C PRO A 696 29.74 14.48 12.26
#